data_AF-A0A3N4L1G8-F1
#
_entry.id   AF-A0A3N4L1G8-F1
#
_cell.length_a   1.000
_cell.length_b   1.000
_cell.length_c   1.000
_cell.angle_alpha   90.00
_cell.angle_beta   90.00
_cell.angle_gamma   90.00
#
_symmetry.space_group_name_H-M   'P 1'
#
loop_
_entity.id
_entity.type
_entity.pdbx_description
1 polymer ?
#
loop_
_entity_poly.entity_id
_entity_poly.type
_entity_poly.pdbx_seq_one_letter_code
_entity_poly.pdbx_strand_id
1 'polypeptide(L)'
;MSMPLDDRILIGVDGKAGQPGTQFYDTTRDTVAPPGRNGEHGRSASAATTGTNASTVSIEITPSRLEPGGIHAVGTTTCAGSEWEVSADKTLFLSARGGDGGAGGRGEDGQMGGAGIKGENASEYAEAQAGGPGANGGDAGYGTDGGNGGNGGVVFIEVAEQDTNLLLGVDWDISGGMGGASGVHGNRGQGGQGGEGGDQFTWQVYDGIGYSCCGGAKVCTCSKFVQTNKYISYTRPAGPPGPYGMWGSLPSTDLKPGSNGAQGSVHIKVKSSNGMDSIYHGKYFLKITSFEIVDAGNDGIFEPGEHIIVRNICVQNIGGMPSPAHARIPVLIRNTAWFDPLIDEPAYLPNSIFPGETVSIRGEVRAFIRQEGQVRPPGVIFQAVDQLDLVATMPGINRVLPEFFQPVAISIGYPLELEAPSYLSSVQRGNDVTFSWMLRNISNKPYGIKGALRRAGGTCLSEIGDNQIFKFTENDSKDNRPRGIDLPDIIAPGAVLMIAQTLKVSDRADQYSIGALTLELLLSEPGDRADWFSTLPSPCPPLRSIMTYSLEVQISAKYSYNPSSAFLIVVNSGTKPETIHQLYRLMGDLKTSADVWNLSVYGSFISPTTGRCLLLDYIGKTIVIFGNPFEYFRQGMRSAFGLIDPFVVAHLAAAGTNFLFPETVSGDASLSSWFSHLYFPTYVVAPETQAIDRKILIPTINCEQRNRNLDTHIFIAKTQLLKKNKAVLVDETKRTAKSLDEYLPLHRFSVSPVTSISKKIAGTVIVRQGLPRYARVAAAYGYWHDFGDRLSDLNTFMMIASLPFKTRVKIFWNRFSGNIPPDPAGDMYDVSVFESTTNKPILNPSGVVELDSGDVSAITREKSGKKADTPISRAQIDEKIYKAVALSLNYEMEQEISRFCAEAPWPDPIPENNCLYQVSKVDYFLTVAVNASKAELPSDFQLLVETLGCLVAGIEPVGAGQYIGQKMVSYGKRRSHLRLQIFAKLDVTLRSVYAEKVAAKIKRKLMRESDKLKNDMGKTEEKTLMKVIMNKCGALTNENFASHQFLDASAAEGKSEAWAEQEAATRMTNHAELLTKIRMDELYSREILEKMVRM
;
A
#
# COMPACT_ATOMS: atom_id res chain seq x y z
N MET A 1 7.73 25.20 -35.61
CA MET A 1 8.16 23.79 -35.72
C MET A 1 9.12 23.68 -36.91
N SER A 2 10.39 23.34 -36.68
CA SER A 2 11.30 23.00 -37.77
C SER A 2 11.01 21.57 -38.21
N MET A 3 10.38 21.38 -39.37
CA MET A 3 10.33 20.06 -40.00
C MET A 3 11.77 19.61 -40.34
N PRO A 4 12.06 18.30 -40.36
CA PRO A 4 13.34 17.78 -40.81
C PRO A 4 13.71 18.33 -42.19
N LEU A 5 15.00 18.63 -42.41
CA LEU A 5 15.51 19.15 -43.69
C LEU A 5 15.30 18.15 -44.86
N ASP A 6 15.14 16.86 -44.56
CA ASP A 6 14.98 15.79 -45.55
C ASP A 6 13.57 15.75 -46.22
N ASP A 7 12.58 16.45 -45.64
CA ASP A 7 11.18 16.45 -46.12
C ASP A 7 10.89 17.58 -47.13
N ARG A 8 11.91 18.29 -47.61
CA ARG A 8 11.76 19.50 -48.45
C ARG A 8 12.58 19.44 -49.73
N ILE A 9 12.00 19.96 -50.81
CA ILE A 9 12.74 20.31 -52.04
C ILE A 9 13.00 21.81 -52.00
N LEU A 10 14.26 22.19 -51.77
CA LEU A 10 14.69 23.59 -51.63
C LEU A 10 15.03 24.21 -52.99
N ILE A 11 14.38 25.32 -53.32
CA ILE A 11 14.77 26.22 -54.40
C ILE A 11 15.14 27.57 -53.77
N GLY A 12 16.45 27.84 -53.67
CA GLY A 12 16.98 28.99 -52.95
C GLY A 12 17.72 29.99 -53.85
N VAL A 13 17.47 31.28 -53.65
CA VAL A 13 18.24 32.41 -54.21
C VAL A 13 18.69 33.37 -53.10
N ASP A 14 19.04 32.79 -51.96
CA ASP A 14 19.40 33.49 -50.74
C ASP A 14 20.63 34.39 -50.94
N GLY A 15 20.64 35.48 -50.18
CA GLY A 15 21.79 36.36 -50.09
C GLY A 15 22.97 35.70 -49.39
N LYS A 16 24.18 36.03 -49.81
CA LYS A 16 25.42 35.60 -49.15
C LYS A 16 25.62 36.40 -47.87
N ALA A 17 25.98 35.71 -46.80
CA ALA A 17 26.35 36.36 -45.55
C ALA A 17 27.58 37.28 -45.75
N GLY A 18 27.59 38.40 -45.04
CA GLY A 18 28.71 39.32 -44.94
C GLY A 18 29.87 38.70 -44.17
N GLN A 19 31.07 39.13 -44.49
CA GLN A 19 32.29 38.72 -43.81
C GLN A 19 32.49 39.55 -42.55
N PRO A 20 32.87 38.94 -41.41
CA PRO A 20 33.16 39.68 -40.20
C PRO A 20 34.43 40.54 -40.36
N GLY A 21 34.51 41.62 -39.60
CA GLY A 21 35.72 42.45 -39.52
C GLY A 21 36.90 41.66 -38.94
N THR A 22 38.05 41.70 -39.62
CA THR A 22 39.25 40.96 -39.19
C THR A 22 39.88 41.60 -37.97
N GLN A 23 40.17 40.78 -36.97
CA GLN A 23 40.88 41.16 -35.75
C GLN A 23 42.37 40.87 -35.94
N PHE A 24 43.24 41.86 -35.71
CA PHE A 24 44.69 41.67 -35.73
C PHE A 24 45.18 41.50 -34.29
N TYR A 25 45.55 40.28 -33.92
CA TYR A 25 46.22 40.00 -32.66
C TYR A 25 47.70 39.73 -32.93
N ASP A 26 48.56 40.72 -32.67
CA ASP A 26 50.01 40.49 -32.72
C ASP A 26 50.47 39.93 -31.37
N THR A 27 50.37 38.60 -31.20
CA THR A 27 50.76 37.93 -29.95
C THR A 27 52.25 37.98 -29.66
N THR A 28 53.08 38.53 -30.55
CA THR A 28 54.53 38.66 -30.37
C THR A 28 54.93 39.98 -29.70
N ARG A 29 53.97 40.87 -29.49
CA ARG A 29 54.21 42.18 -28.89
C ARG A 29 54.12 42.12 -27.37
N ASP A 30 55.21 42.48 -26.70
CA ASP A 30 55.26 42.54 -25.23
C ASP A 30 54.20 43.51 -24.70
N THR A 31 53.54 43.16 -23.60
CA THR A 31 52.44 43.98 -23.06
C THR A 31 52.90 45.29 -22.41
N VAL A 32 54.20 45.42 -22.11
CA VAL A 32 54.81 46.59 -21.47
C VAL A 32 56.04 47.03 -22.27
N ALA A 33 56.14 48.32 -22.57
CA ALA A 33 57.29 48.89 -23.25
C ALA A 33 58.54 48.86 -22.34
N PRO A 34 59.75 48.80 -22.91
CA PRO A 34 60.99 48.89 -22.13
C PRO A 34 61.06 50.18 -21.28
N PRO A 35 61.77 50.16 -20.14
CA PRO A 35 61.89 51.31 -19.25
C PRO A 35 62.20 52.62 -19.98
N GLY A 36 61.45 53.68 -19.67
CA GLY A 36 61.56 55.00 -20.29
C GLY A 36 60.99 55.14 -21.72
N ARG A 37 60.40 54.10 -22.31
CA ARG A 37 59.75 54.17 -23.64
C ARG A 37 58.23 54.16 -23.55
N ASN A 38 57.59 54.97 -24.37
CA ASN A 38 56.13 54.98 -24.47
C ASN A 38 55.66 53.65 -25.08
N GLY A 39 54.49 53.19 -24.65
CA GLY A 39 53.80 52.07 -25.27
C GLY A 39 53.38 52.41 -26.69
N GLU A 40 53.52 51.44 -27.59
CA GLU A 40 53.01 51.56 -28.95
C GLU A 40 51.45 51.50 -28.98
N HIS A 41 50.82 52.09 -29.99
CA HIS A 41 49.36 52.08 -30.17
C HIS A 41 48.83 50.74 -30.70
N GLY A 42 47.59 50.37 -30.35
CA GLY A 42 46.91 49.19 -30.89
C GLY A 42 46.48 49.37 -32.35
N ARG A 43 46.52 48.31 -33.16
CA ARG A 43 46.00 48.34 -34.54
C ARG A 43 44.47 48.32 -34.56
N SER A 44 43.89 49.00 -35.54
CA SER A 44 42.43 49.02 -35.73
C SER A 44 41.95 47.80 -36.52
N ALA A 45 40.73 47.33 -36.25
CA ALA A 45 40.10 46.24 -36.99
C ALA A 45 39.70 46.66 -38.41
N SER A 46 39.51 45.68 -39.31
CA SER A 46 38.88 45.95 -40.61
C SER A 46 37.35 46.01 -40.49
N ALA A 47 36.70 46.69 -41.44
CA ALA A 47 35.25 46.83 -41.46
C ALA A 47 34.58 45.49 -41.82
N ALA A 48 33.48 45.17 -41.15
CA ALA A 48 32.63 44.06 -41.54
C ALA A 48 31.89 44.39 -42.86
N THR A 49 31.56 43.37 -43.66
CA THR A 49 30.80 43.58 -44.89
C THR A 49 29.30 43.33 -44.67
N THR A 50 28.49 44.04 -45.44
CA THR A 50 27.03 43.88 -45.48
C THR A 50 26.68 42.55 -46.16
N GLY A 51 25.68 41.84 -45.65
CA GLY A 51 25.13 40.66 -46.32
C GLY A 51 24.45 41.05 -47.63
N THR A 52 24.51 40.20 -48.64
CA THR A 52 23.90 40.55 -49.94
C THR A 52 22.39 40.37 -49.88
N ASN A 53 21.66 41.17 -50.64
CA ASN A 53 20.23 40.95 -50.83
C ASN A 53 19.98 39.60 -51.51
N ALA A 54 18.85 38.97 -51.21
CA ALA A 54 18.38 37.82 -51.97
C ALA A 54 17.83 38.24 -53.34
N SER A 55 17.83 37.30 -54.28
CA SER A 55 17.29 37.51 -55.63
C SER A 55 15.79 37.20 -55.70
N THR A 56 15.24 37.19 -56.90
CA THR A 56 13.87 36.73 -57.16
C THR A 56 13.86 35.23 -57.44
N VAL A 57 12.90 34.47 -56.89
CA VAL A 57 12.53 33.12 -57.36
C VAL A 57 11.24 33.26 -58.14
N SER A 58 11.15 32.67 -59.33
CA SER A 58 9.91 32.64 -60.11
C SER A 58 9.68 31.25 -60.66
N ILE A 59 8.56 30.65 -60.30
CA ILE A 59 8.18 29.30 -60.72
C ILE A 59 6.74 29.26 -61.23
N GLU A 60 6.46 28.32 -62.12
CA GLU A 60 5.12 27.88 -62.47
C GLU A 60 4.91 26.47 -61.89
N ILE A 61 3.80 26.26 -61.20
CA ILE A 61 3.47 24.95 -60.61
C ILE A 61 2.28 24.31 -61.33
N THR A 62 2.39 23.01 -61.56
CA THR A 62 1.39 22.15 -62.21
C THR A 62 1.32 20.79 -61.50
N PRO A 63 0.26 19.99 -61.68
CA PRO A 63 0.21 18.65 -61.10
C PRO A 63 1.34 17.78 -61.65
N SER A 64 1.98 16.98 -60.78
CA SER A 64 3.02 16.05 -61.22
C SER A 64 2.46 15.01 -62.21
N ARG A 65 3.27 14.69 -63.23
CA ARG A 65 2.96 13.61 -64.17
C ARG A 65 3.49 12.26 -63.71
N LEU A 66 4.46 12.28 -62.78
CA LEU A 66 5.14 11.08 -62.29
C LEU A 66 4.42 10.47 -61.09
N GLU A 67 3.82 11.31 -60.24
CA GLU A 67 3.20 10.86 -59.00
C GLU A 67 1.85 11.56 -58.76
N PRO A 68 0.74 10.82 -58.61
CA PRO A 68 -0.52 11.39 -58.15
C PRO A 68 -0.33 12.00 -56.76
N GLY A 69 -0.67 13.28 -56.59
CA GLY A 69 -0.37 13.97 -55.34
C GLY A 69 0.87 14.86 -55.39
N GLY A 70 1.73 14.70 -56.40
CA GLY A 70 2.96 15.47 -56.52
C GLY A 70 2.78 16.84 -57.19
N ILE A 71 3.81 17.68 -57.05
CA ILE A 71 3.90 19.00 -57.69
C ILE A 71 5.03 18.97 -58.71
N HIS A 72 4.74 19.34 -59.95
CA HIS A 72 5.73 19.65 -60.96
C HIS A 72 5.94 21.16 -61.02
N ALA A 73 7.16 21.63 -60.72
CA ALA A 73 7.52 23.04 -60.71
C ALA A 73 8.53 23.35 -61.83
N VAL A 74 8.32 24.43 -62.58
CA VAL A 74 9.20 24.89 -63.66
C VAL A 74 9.64 26.33 -63.38
N GLY A 75 10.94 26.61 -63.44
CA GLY A 75 11.44 27.97 -63.26
C GLY A 75 11.13 28.85 -64.47
N THR A 76 10.69 30.10 -64.26
CA THR A 76 10.26 31.01 -65.34
C THR A 76 11.15 32.24 -65.56
N THR A 77 11.96 32.65 -64.56
CA THR A 77 12.90 33.78 -64.70
C THR A 77 14.33 33.41 -64.30
N THR A 78 14.73 33.71 -63.06
CA THR A 78 16.08 33.47 -62.51
C THR A 78 16.44 31.99 -62.46
N CYS A 79 15.44 31.11 -62.46
CA CYS A 79 15.61 29.66 -62.51
C CYS A 79 15.11 29.06 -63.85
N ALA A 80 15.01 29.86 -64.92
CA ALA A 80 14.51 29.40 -66.22
C ALA A 80 15.27 28.16 -66.74
N GLY A 81 14.51 27.17 -67.21
CA GLY A 81 15.03 25.90 -67.72
C GLY A 81 15.34 24.84 -66.65
N SER A 82 15.09 25.15 -65.36
CA SER A 82 15.11 24.15 -64.29
C SER A 82 13.71 23.62 -64.03
N GLU A 83 13.60 22.31 -63.80
CA GLU A 83 12.36 21.60 -63.50
C GLU A 83 12.56 20.76 -62.23
N TRP A 84 11.51 20.66 -61.41
CA TRP A 84 11.51 19.88 -60.18
C TRP A 84 10.23 19.06 -60.07
N GLU A 85 10.39 17.81 -59.64
CA GLU A 85 9.29 16.92 -59.28
C GLU A 85 9.30 16.73 -57.77
N VAL A 86 8.20 17.11 -57.14
CA VAL A 86 8.02 17.08 -55.68
C VAL A 86 6.97 16.03 -55.37
N SER A 87 7.38 14.99 -54.65
CA SER A 87 6.50 13.88 -54.26
C SER A 87 5.38 14.34 -53.32
N ALA A 88 4.32 13.54 -53.21
CA ALA A 88 3.13 13.90 -52.45
C ALA A 88 3.39 14.10 -50.95
N ASP A 89 4.48 13.54 -50.41
CA ASP A 89 4.94 13.64 -49.03
C ASP A 89 5.91 14.81 -48.76
N LYS A 90 6.46 15.47 -49.79
CA LYS A 90 7.49 16.52 -49.64
C LYS A 90 6.99 17.94 -49.87
N THR A 91 7.50 18.92 -49.14
CA THR A 91 7.13 20.32 -49.37
C THR A 91 8.10 21.00 -50.33
N LEU A 92 7.55 21.71 -51.33
CA LEU A 92 8.33 22.62 -52.16
C LEU A 92 8.64 23.89 -51.36
N PHE A 93 9.91 24.12 -51.04
CA PHE A 93 10.33 25.24 -50.20
C PHE A 93 11.12 26.27 -51.00
N LEU A 94 10.58 27.48 -51.12
CA LEU A 94 11.18 28.58 -51.89
C LEU A 94 11.89 29.54 -50.95
N SER A 95 13.20 29.68 -51.06
CA SER A 95 13.99 30.55 -50.20
C SER A 95 14.53 31.74 -51.00
N ALA A 96 14.19 32.94 -50.54
CA ALA A 96 14.74 34.21 -51.00
C ALA A 96 15.12 35.05 -49.77
N ARG A 97 15.86 34.45 -48.84
CA ARG A 97 16.27 35.06 -47.58
C ARG A 97 17.51 35.93 -47.78
N GLY A 98 17.49 37.16 -47.29
CA GLY A 98 18.66 38.04 -47.34
C GLY A 98 19.83 37.50 -46.53
N GLY A 99 21.07 37.76 -46.97
CA GLY A 99 22.26 37.30 -46.27
C GLY A 99 22.49 38.05 -44.96
N ASP A 100 22.88 37.36 -43.89
CA ASP A 100 23.18 38.01 -42.61
C ASP A 100 24.42 38.93 -42.74
N GLY A 101 24.46 40.05 -42.01
CA GLY A 101 25.60 40.98 -42.00
C GLY A 101 26.79 40.46 -41.20
N GLY A 102 28.00 40.79 -41.63
CA GLY A 102 29.23 40.40 -40.90
C GLY A 102 29.32 41.10 -39.54
N ALA A 103 29.81 40.41 -38.51
CA ALA A 103 30.06 41.04 -37.21
C ALA A 103 31.23 42.03 -37.26
N GLY A 104 31.12 43.16 -36.56
CA GLY A 104 32.17 44.17 -36.45
C GLY A 104 33.42 43.64 -35.77
N GLY A 105 34.58 44.16 -36.16
CA GLY A 105 35.88 43.72 -35.66
C GLY A 105 36.28 44.40 -34.35
N ARG A 106 37.10 43.70 -33.55
CA ARG A 106 37.72 44.23 -32.33
C ARG A 106 39.07 44.90 -32.62
N GLY A 107 39.23 46.15 -32.17
CA GLY A 107 40.52 46.84 -32.18
C GLY A 107 41.50 46.24 -31.16
N GLU A 108 42.80 46.30 -31.47
CA GLU A 108 43.87 45.79 -30.59
C GLU A 108 44.11 46.75 -29.42
N ASP A 109 44.54 46.20 -28.27
CA ASP A 109 44.84 47.00 -27.09
C ASP A 109 46.17 47.78 -27.28
N GLY A 110 46.26 48.98 -26.71
CA GLY A 110 47.51 49.75 -26.66
C GLY A 110 48.49 49.16 -25.66
N GLN A 111 49.78 49.20 -25.97
CA GLN A 111 50.84 48.67 -25.10
C GLN A 111 51.03 49.55 -23.87
N MET A 112 51.34 48.99 -22.71
CA MET A 112 51.66 49.79 -21.52
C MET A 112 53.00 50.52 -21.68
N GLY A 113 53.14 51.72 -21.12
CA GLY A 113 54.39 52.47 -21.09
C GLY A 113 55.41 51.86 -20.14
N GLY A 114 56.69 52.04 -20.43
CA GLY A 114 57.77 51.52 -19.59
C GLY A 114 57.98 52.31 -18.30
N ALA A 115 58.43 51.62 -17.25
CA ALA A 115 58.72 52.24 -15.96
C ALA A 115 59.86 53.28 -16.06
N GLY A 116 59.83 54.29 -15.19
CA GLY A 116 60.90 55.27 -15.03
C GLY A 116 62.12 54.68 -14.33
N ILE A 117 63.27 55.31 -14.51
CA ILE A 117 64.55 54.82 -13.99
C ILE A 117 64.69 55.19 -12.51
N LYS A 118 65.14 54.26 -11.66
CA LYS A 118 65.39 54.52 -10.23
C LYS A 118 66.49 55.58 -10.05
N GLY A 119 66.26 56.55 -9.17
CA GLY A 119 67.24 57.58 -8.79
C GLY A 119 68.37 57.01 -7.94
N GLU A 120 69.54 57.63 -7.98
CA GLU A 120 70.72 57.19 -7.23
C GLU A 120 70.56 57.41 -5.72
N ASN A 121 70.97 56.42 -4.91
CA ASN A 121 70.86 56.44 -3.45
C ASN A 121 71.73 57.53 -2.79
N ALA A 122 71.32 58.01 -1.63
CA ALA A 122 72.10 58.94 -0.83
C ALA A 122 73.39 58.27 -0.32
N SER A 123 74.41 59.08 -0.06
CA SER A 123 75.65 58.68 0.62
C SER A 123 76.02 59.68 1.72
N GLU A 124 77.11 59.45 2.45
CA GLU A 124 77.62 60.43 3.42
C GLU A 124 77.85 61.82 2.79
N TYR A 125 78.15 61.87 1.49
CA TYR A 125 78.54 63.08 0.77
C TYR A 125 77.46 63.65 -0.17
N ALA A 126 76.50 62.86 -0.64
CA ALA A 126 75.46 63.28 -1.60
C ALA A 126 74.04 62.90 -1.14
N GLU A 127 73.06 63.77 -1.42
CA GLU A 127 71.63 63.43 -1.25
C GLU A 127 71.17 62.45 -2.34
N ALA A 128 70.11 61.69 -2.06
CA ALA A 128 69.51 60.79 -3.03
C ALA A 128 68.83 61.57 -4.17
N GLN A 129 68.91 61.04 -5.39
CA GLN A 129 68.23 61.63 -6.55
C GLN A 129 66.78 61.17 -6.66
N ALA A 130 65.93 62.02 -7.25
CA ALA A 130 64.57 61.62 -7.59
C ALA A 130 64.57 60.57 -8.70
N GLY A 131 63.57 59.68 -8.70
CA GLY A 131 63.38 58.74 -9.80
C GLY A 131 62.88 59.43 -11.07
N GLY A 132 63.22 58.86 -12.23
CA GLY A 132 62.76 59.35 -13.53
C GLY A 132 61.26 59.12 -13.75
N PRO A 133 60.58 59.92 -14.60
CA PRO A 133 59.16 59.71 -14.90
C PRO A 133 58.93 58.40 -15.66
N GLY A 134 57.78 57.78 -15.44
CA GLY A 134 57.30 56.68 -16.25
C GLY A 134 56.85 57.15 -17.63
N ALA A 135 56.95 56.29 -18.63
CA ALA A 135 56.58 56.62 -20.00
C ALA A 135 55.09 56.41 -20.27
N ASN A 136 54.52 57.09 -21.27
CA ASN A 136 53.07 57.02 -21.53
C ASN A 136 52.67 55.66 -22.14
N GLY A 137 51.46 55.19 -21.87
CA GLY A 137 50.90 54.02 -22.56
C GLY A 137 50.44 54.38 -23.98
N GLY A 138 50.37 53.38 -24.85
CA GLY A 138 49.86 53.54 -26.21
C GLY A 138 48.35 53.59 -26.27
N ASP A 139 47.79 54.26 -27.28
CA ASP A 139 46.34 54.34 -27.48
C ASP A 139 45.76 53.01 -27.96
N ALA A 140 44.48 52.80 -27.69
CA ALA A 140 43.74 51.64 -28.19
C ALA A 140 43.47 51.73 -29.71
N GLY A 141 43.47 50.58 -30.37
CA GLY A 141 42.99 50.43 -31.74
C GLY A 141 41.48 50.56 -31.86
N TYR A 142 40.99 51.01 -33.02
CA TYR A 142 39.57 51.17 -33.27
C TYR A 142 38.91 49.81 -33.61
N GLY A 143 37.78 49.49 -32.97
CA GLY A 143 36.87 48.46 -33.49
C GLY A 143 36.03 49.02 -34.64
N THR A 144 35.22 48.17 -35.27
CA THR A 144 34.37 48.56 -36.40
C THR A 144 32.90 48.20 -36.16
N ASP A 145 32.00 48.88 -36.86
CA ASP A 145 30.56 48.58 -36.84
C ASP A 145 30.27 47.20 -37.42
N GLY A 146 29.10 46.64 -37.06
CA GLY A 146 28.56 45.46 -37.72
C GLY A 146 28.04 45.79 -39.12
N GLY A 147 28.21 44.86 -40.05
CA GLY A 147 27.64 44.97 -41.39
C GLY A 147 26.13 44.80 -41.36
N ASN A 148 25.41 45.49 -42.24
CA ASN A 148 23.94 45.34 -42.34
C ASN A 148 23.57 43.96 -42.88
N GLY A 149 22.39 43.47 -42.54
CA GLY A 149 21.79 42.31 -43.19
C GLY A 149 21.25 42.70 -44.58
N GLY A 150 21.31 41.79 -45.53
CA GLY A 150 20.74 41.95 -46.86
C GLY A 150 19.21 41.86 -46.83
N ASN A 151 18.54 42.55 -47.72
CA ASN A 151 17.08 42.47 -47.84
C ASN A 151 16.63 41.10 -48.38
N GLY A 152 15.46 40.65 -47.94
CA GLY A 152 14.76 39.51 -48.53
C GLY A 152 14.37 39.80 -49.98
N GLY A 153 14.26 38.74 -50.77
CA GLY A 153 14.01 38.78 -52.19
C GLY A 153 12.52 38.72 -52.53
N VAL A 154 12.21 38.33 -53.76
CA VAL A 154 10.81 38.23 -54.22
C VAL A 154 10.52 36.80 -54.66
N VAL A 155 9.39 36.25 -54.24
CA VAL A 155 8.92 34.92 -54.68
C VAL A 155 7.68 35.10 -55.54
N PHE A 156 7.78 34.70 -56.82
CA PHE A 156 6.67 34.65 -57.77
C PHE A 156 6.25 33.20 -58.00
N ILE A 157 4.98 32.90 -57.76
CA ILE A 157 4.39 31.58 -58.01
C ILE A 157 3.26 31.77 -59.03
N GLU A 158 3.40 31.20 -60.21
CA GLU A 158 2.34 31.12 -61.20
C GLU A 158 1.62 29.78 -61.07
N VAL A 159 0.29 29.80 -61.01
CA VAL A 159 -0.54 28.59 -60.94
C VAL A 159 -1.85 28.81 -61.70
N ALA A 160 -2.36 27.79 -62.35
CA ALA A 160 -3.69 27.86 -62.95
C ALA A 160 -4.78 27.79 -61.88
N GLU A 161 -5.92 28.43 -62.11
CA GLU A 161 -7.03 28.47 -61.14
C GLU A 161 -7.48 27.07 -60.67
N GLN A 162 -7.52 26.10 -61.59
CA GLN A 162 -7.85 24.70 -61.28
C GLN A 162 -6.80 23.97 -60.42
N ASP A 163 -5.57 24.46 -60.37
CA ASP A 163 -4.43 23.84 -59.69
C ASP A 163 -4.03 24.58 -58.40
N THR A 164 -4.87 25.51 -57.93
CA THR A 164 -4.63 26.27 -56.69
C THR A 164 -4.56 25.39 -55.44
N ASN A 165 -5.06 24.15 -55.49
CA ASN A 165 -4.87 23.14 -54.45
C ASN A 165 -3.39 22.78 -54.21
N LEU A 166 -2.53 22.89 -55.23
CA LEU A 166 -1.10 22.58 -55.13
C LEU A 166 -0.34 23.53 -54.19
N LEU A 167 -0.83 24.76 -54.01
CA LEU A 167 -0.24 25.76 -53.10
C LEU A 167 -0.16 25.27 -51.65
N LEU A 168 -0.93 24.25 -51.28
CA LEU A 168 -0.85 23.61 -49.97
C LEU A 168 0.52 22.95 -49.73
N GLY A 169 1.15 22.42 -50.79
CA GLY A 169 2.47 21.81 -50.72
C GLY A 169 3.63 22.76 -50.99
N VAL A 170 3.38 24.08 -50.99
CA VAL A 170 4.38 25.12 -51.23
C VAL A 170 4.53 26.01 -50.00
N ASP A 171 5.76 26.17 -49.54
CA ASP A 171 6.16 27.09 -48.47
C ASP A 171 7.30 28.00 -48.97
N TRP A 172 7.51 29.12 -48.28
CA TRP A 172 8.57 30.06 -48.65
C TRP A 172 9.15 30.81 -47.45
N ASP A 173 10.40 31.26 -47.59
CA ASP A 173 11.09 32.19 -46.69
C ASP A 173 11.59 33.40 -47.48
N ILE A 174 11.10 34.57 -47.12
CA ILE A 174 11.43 35.88 -47.71
C ILE A 174 11.98 36.83 -46.65
N SER A 175 12.51 36.32 -45.54
CA SER A 175 13.05 37.14 -44.47
C SER A 175 14.27 37.94 -44.91
N GLY A 176 14.44 39.14 -44.34
CA GLY A 176 15.70 39.87 -44.44
C GLY A 176 16.78 39.20 -43.59
N GLY A 177 18.04 39.33 -44.02
CA GLY A 177 19.18 38.90 -43.23
C GLY A 177 19.29 39.69 -41.93
N MET A 178 19.81 39.07 -40.88
CA MET A 178 20.05 39.74 -39.61
C MET A 178 21.27 40.67 -39.73
N GLY A 179 21.24 41.84 -39.09
CA GLY A 179 22.40 42.72 -39.01
C GLY A 179 23.51 42.12 -38.14
N GLY A 180 24.77 42.33 -38.51
CA GLY A 180 25.92 41.89 -37.75
C GLY A 180 26.06 42.65 -36.43
N ALA A 181 26.55 41.98 -35.38
CA ALA A 181 26.82 42.64 -34.10
C ALA A 181 27.91 43.74 -34.25
N SER A 182 27.87 44.78 -33.41
CA SER A 182 28.94 45.78 -33.35
C SER A 182 30.26 45.16 -32.88
N GLY A 183 31.38 45.66 -33.39
CA GLY A 183 32.70 45.36 -32.85
C GLY A 183 32.94 46.06 -31.51
N VAL A 184 34.19 46.02 -31.04
CA VAL A 184 34.60 46.69 -29.80
C VAL A 184 35.97 47.34 -29.96
N HIS A 185 36.18 48.51 -29.35
CA HIS A 185 37.51 49.14 -29.32
C HIS A 185 38.51 48.31 -28.50
N GLY A 186 39.80 48.50 -28.76
CA GLY A 186 40.86 48.01 -27.88
C GLY A 186 40.86 48.75 -26.55
N ASN A 187 41.57 48.21 -25.57
CA ASN A 187 41.85 48.90 -24.31
C ASN A 187 43.07 49.82 -24.46
N ARG A 188 43.05 50.99 -23.81
CA ARG A 188 44.23 51.88 -23.78
C ARG A 188 45.37 51.25 -22.97
N GLY A 189 46.60 51.46 -23.41
CA GLY A 189 47.79 51.13 -22.65
C GLY A 189 47.91 52.01 -21.40
N GLN A 190 48.24 51.42 -20.27
CA GLN A 190 48.51 52.19 -19.06
C GLN A 190 49.87 52.87 -19.16
N GLY A 191 50.01 54.05 -18.57
CA GLY A 191 51.31 54.70 -18.42
C GLY A 191 52.19 53.95 -17.44
N GLY A 192 53.49 53.89 -17.72
CA GLY A 192 54.49 53.26 -16.89
C GLY A 192 54.63 53.95 -15.55
N GLN A 193 55.04 53.20 -14.53
CA GLN A 193 55.25 53.74 -13.20
C GLN A 193 56.46 54.68 -13.19
N GLY A 194 56.42 55.76 -12.40
CA GLY A 194 57.62 56.55 -12.17
C GLY A 194 58.69 55.73 -11.43
N GLY A 195 59.96 55.95 -11.75
CA GLY A 195 61.06 55.28 -11.10
C GLY A 195 61.11 55.63 -9.62
N GLU A 196 61.56 54.71 -8.78
CA GLU A 196 61.77 55.00 -7.35
C GLU A 196 62.84 56.08 -7.18
N GLY A 197 62.74 56.92 -6.15
CA GLY A 197 63.88 57.76 -5.78
C GLY A 197 64.98 56.94 -5.11
N GLY A 198 66.17 57.53 -4.99
CA GLY A 198 67.28 56.88 -4.32
C GLY A 198 67.03 56.72 -2.81
N ASP A 199 67.52 55.63 -2.23
CA ASP A 199 67.31 55.29 -0.82
C ASP A 199 68.11 56.23 0.13
N GLN A 200 67.66 56.38 1.39
CA GLN A 200 68.29 57.23 2.41
C GLN A 200 69.60 56.62 2.98
N PHE A 201 70.49 57.45 3.55
CA PHE A 201 71.76 57.01 4.16
C PHE A 201 72.03 57.66 5.52
N THR A 202 72.41 56.86 6.53
CA THR A 202 72.67 57.28 7.91
C THR A 202 74.08 56.88 8.36
N TRP A 203 74.80 57.77 9.04
CA TRP A 203 76.12 57.50 9.62
C TRP A 203 76.31 58.16 10.99
N GLN A 204 77.39 57.84 11.71
CA GLN A 204 77.66 58.33 13.07
C GLN A 204 79.08 58.89 13.20
N VAL A 205 79.22 60.00 13.95
CA VAL A 205 80.50 60.66 14.25
C VAL A 205 80.65 60.80 15.77
N TYR A 206 81.86 60.53 16.28
CA TYR A 206 82.18 60.61 17.70
C TYR A 206 82.22 62.06 18.23
N ASP A 207 81.53 62.34 19.33
CA ASP A 207 81.27 63.67 19.92
C ASP A 207 81.75 63.77 21.39
N GLY A 208 82.79 63.02 21.76
CA GLY A 208 83.47 63.15 23.06
C GLY A 208 82.89 62.30 24.19
N ILE A 209 83.23 62.63 25.45
CA ILE A 209 82.94 61.81 26.64
C ILE A 209 82.07 62.58 27.65
N GLY A 210 80.84 62.13 27.91
CA GLY A 210 79.88 62.70 28.85
C GLY A 210 79.91 62.05 30.23
N TYR A 211 79.77 62.83 31.29
CA TYR A 211 79.77 62.36 32.68
C TYR A 211 78.32 62.28 33.22
N SER A 212 77.87 61.12 33.71
CA SER A 212 76.54 60.94 34.33
C SER A 212 76.61 60.50 35.79
N CYS A 213 75.81 61.14 36.65
CA CYS A 213 75.69 60.88 38.10
C CYS A 213 74.61 59.80 38.40
N CYS A 214 74.74 59.10 39.54
CA CYS A 214 74.12 57.83 39.95
C CYS A 214 72.58 57.72 40.01
N GLY A 215 71.82 58.67 39.49
CA GLY A 215 70.36 58.56 39.52
C GLY A 215 69.76 59.70 38.72
N GLY A 216 69.06 59.35 37.64
CA GLY A 216 68.48 60.30 36.69
C GLY A 216 67.35 61.15 37.25
N ALA A 217 67.65 62.05 38.20
CA ALA A 217 66.81 63.17 38.59
C ALA A 217 67.69 64.36 39.00
N LYS A 218 67.21 65.57 38.67
CA LYS A 218 67.92 66.86 38.59
C LYS A 218 68.69 67.35 39.83
N VAL A 219 68.69 66.64 40.94
CA VAL A 219 69.46 67.02 42.13
C VAL A 219 70.00 65.75 42.79
N CYS A 220 71.23 65.37 42.45
CA CYS A 220 71.98 64.41 43.23
C CYS A 220 73.39 64.96 43.47
N THR A 221 73.70 65.16 44.74
CA THR A 221 74.88 65.84 45.29
C THR A 221 76.05 64.87 45.57
N CYS A 222 76.05 63.66 45.01
CA CYS A 222 77.11 62.67 45.26
C CYS A 222 78.31 62.83 44.32
N SER A 223 79.52 62.85 44.87
CA SER A 223 80.79 63.10 44.17
C SER A 223 81.31 61.96 43.28
N LYS A 224 80.43 61.22 42.56
CA LYS A 224 80.81 60.12 41.65
C LYS A 224 80.17 60.30 40.28
N PHE A 225 81.00 60.47 39.24
CA PHE A 225 80.57 60.56 37.84
C PHE A 225 81.10 59.37 37.02
N VAL A 226 80.28 58.85 36.09
CA VAL A 226 80.69 57.84 35.10
C VAL A 226 80.86 58.51 33.73
N GLN A 227 82.02 58.35 33.09
CA GLN A 227 82.26 58.76 31.70
C GLN A 227 81.59 57.81 30.70
N THR A 228 80.90 58.35 29.70
CA THR A 228 80.29 57.64 28.57
C THR A 228 80.60 58.34 27.26
N ASN A 229 81.05 57.59 26.26
CA ASN A 229 81.34 58.10 24.92
C ASN A 229 80.04 58.49 24.21
N LYS A 230 79.96 59.73 23.74
CA LYS A 230 78.83 60.32 23.02
C LYS A 230 79.13 60.28 21.52
N TYR A 231 78.17 59.80 20.73
CA TYR A 231 78.21 59.83 19.25
C TYR A 231 76.98 60.60 18.76
N ILE A 232 77.14 61.42 17.73
CA ILE A 232 76.04 62.09 17.02
C ILE A 232 75.82 61.36 15.69
N SER A 233 74.56 61.00 15.41
CA SER A 233 74.17 60.39 14.13
C SER A 233 73.61 61.43 13.17
N TYR A 234 74.04 61.38 11.91
CA TYR A 234 73.51 62.19 10.81
C TYR A 234 72.79 61.27 9.80
N THR A 235 71.68 61.74 9.22
CA THR A 235 70.92 61.02 8.19
C THR A 235 70.56 61.96 7.05
N ARG A 236 70.74 61.51 5.80
CA ARG A 236 70.22 62.19 4.60
C ARG A 236 69.03 61.41 4.05
N PRO A 237 67.89 62.09 3.76
CA PRO A 237 66.65 61.43 3.36
C PRO A 237 66.73 60.83 1.94
N ALA A 238 65.78 59.94 1.64
CA ALA A 238 65.61 59.35 0.32
C ALA A 238 65.09 60.38 -0.69
N GLY A 239 65.37 60.16 -1.97
CA GLY A 239 64.85 60.94 -3.08
C GLY A 239 63.37 60.62 -3.33
N PRO A 240 62.57 61.58 -3.83
CA PRO A 240 61.17 61.30 -4.16
C PRO A 240 61.08 60.41 -5.42
N PRO A 241 60.07 59.53 -5.54
CA PRO A 241 59.83 58.78 -6.77
C PRO A 241 59.40 59.72 -7.91
N GLY A 242 59.68 59.31 -9.14
CA GLY A 242 59.24 59.99 -10.34
C GLY A 242 57.72 59.92 -10.53
N PRO A 243 57.12 60.81 -11.35
CA PRO A 243 55.70 60.73 -11.66
C PRO A 243 55.40 59.58 -12.63
N TYR A 244 54.17 59.07 -12.58
CA TYR A 244 53.67 58.06 -13.53
C TYR A 244 53.49 58.65 -14.93
N GLY A 245 53.69 57.82 -15.96
CA GLY A 245 53.31 58.16 -17.32
C GLY A 245 51.79 58.24 -17.48
N MET A 246 51.33 58.98 -18.48
CA MET A 246 49.90 59.08 -18.80
C MET A 246 49.41 57.80 -19.50
N TRP A 247 48.15 57.44 -19.25
CA TRP A 247 47.50 56.35 -19.97
C TRP A 247 47.23 56.78 -21.42
N GLY A 248 47.27 55.84 -22.35
CA GLY A 248 46.85 56.07 -23.73
C GLY A 248 45.38 56.46 -23.83
N SER A 249 44.96 56.91 -25.00
CA SER A 249 43.59 57.31 -25.29
C SER A 249 42.74 56.11 -25.69
N LEU A 250 41.45 56.15 -25.33
CA LEU A 250 40.43 55.26 -25.88
C LEU A 250 39.76 55.97 -27.06
N PRO A 251 39.51 55.28 -28.18
CA PRO A 251 38.53 55.71 -29.17
C PRO A 251 37.20 56.09 -28.51
N SER A 252 36.65 57.25 -28.86
CA SER A 252 35.37 57.75 -28.36
C SER A 252 34.19 57.52 -29.33
N THR A 253 34.44 56.84 -30.44
CA THR A 253 33.42 56.54 -31.45
C THR A 253 32.49 55.44 -30.94
N ASP A 254 31.17 55.65 -30.96
CA ASP A 254 30.24 54.58 -30.62
C ASP A 254 30.10 53.60 -31.78
N LEU A 255 30.39 52.32 -31.53
CA LEU A 255 30.21 51.26 -32.52
C LEU A 255 28.77 50.76 -32.53
N LYS A 256 28.20 50.61 -33.73
CA LYS A 256 26.79 50.25 -33.94
C LYS A 256 26.65 48.85 -34.52
N PRO A 257 25.63 48.09 -34.12
CA PRO A 257 25.26 46.89 -34.84
C PRO A 257 24.71 47.26 -36.23
N GLY A 258 24.84 46.35 -37.18
CA GLY A 258 24.20 46.47 -38.47
C GLY A 258 22.67 46.43 -38.34
N SER A 259 21.99 47.10 -39.26
CA SER A 259 20.53 47.01 -39.37
C SER A 259 20.12 45.68 -39.99
N ASN A 260 18.98 45.13 -39.55
CA ASN A 260 18.37 43.97 -40.22
C ASN A 260 17.91 44.37 -41.63
N GLY A 261 18.00 43.44 -42.58
CA GLY A 261 17.44 43.62 -43.91
C GLY A 261 15.92 43.70 -43.87
N ALA A 262 15.35 44.42 -44.84
CA ALA A 262 13.91 44.45 -45.03
C ALA A 262 13.37 43.07 -45.44
N GLN A 263 12.15 42.75 -45.03
CA GLN A 263 11.46 41.56 -45.50
C GLN A 263 11.15 41.70 -47.00
N GLY A 264 11.29 40.60 -47.72
CA GLY A 264 10.93 40.45 -49.12
C GLY A 264 9.43 40.45 -49.37
N SER A 265 9.02 40.02 -50.55
CA SER A 265 7.59 39.91 -50.91
C SER A 265 7.28 38.61 -51.65
N VAL A 266 6.03 38.15 -51.53
CA VAL A 266 5.52 37.01 -52.28
C VAL A 266 4.34 37.46 -53.14
N HIS A 267 4.27 36.91 -54.36
CA HIS A 267 3.23 37.15 -55.34
C HIS A 267 2.78 35.81 -55.92
N ILE A 268 1.54 35.43 -55.64
CA ILE A 268 0.90 34.25 -56.21
C ILE A 268 0.01 34.74 -57.34
N LYS A 269 0.41 34.46 -58.57
CA LYS A 269 -0.33 34.79 -59.78
C LYS A 269 -1.21 33.62 -60.19
N VAL A 270 -2.52 33.79 -60.08
CA VAL A 270 -3.51 32.79 -60.47
C VAL A 270 -4.03 33.12 -61.86
N LYS A 271 -3.82 32.22 -62.83
CA LYS A 271 -4.30 32.32 -64.21
C LYS A 271 -5.70 31.70 -64.30
N SER A 272 -6.73 32.53 -64.48
CA SER A 272 -8.11 32.03 -64.67
C SER A 272 -8.34 31.55 -66.10
N SER A 273 -9.29 30.62 -66.27
CA SER A 273 -9.71 30.10 -67.57
C SER A 273 -10.31 31.18 -68.51
N ASN A 274 -10.78 32.29 -67.95
CA ASN A 274 -11.29 33.44 -68.71
C ASN A 274 -10.20 34.42 -69.20
N GLY A 275 -8.93 34.10 -68.94
CA GLY A 275 -7.78 34.93 -69.31
C GLY A 275 -7.47 36.09 -68.36
N MET A 276 -8.18 36.22 -67.23
CA MET A 276 -7.83 37.19 -66.19
C MET A 276 -6.80 36.63 -65.21
N ASP A 277 -5.79 37.45 -64.90
CA ASP A 277 -4.77 37.15 -63.90
C ASP A 277 -5.11 37.84 -62.58
N SER A 278 -5.09 37.10 -61.46
CA SER A 278 -5.20 37.65 -60.11
C SER A 278 -3.89 37.50 -59.34
N ILE A 279 -3.48 38.51 -58.57
CA ILE A 279 -2.25 38.48 -57.77
C ILE A 279 -2.60 38.52 -56.29
N TYR A 280 -2.07 37.57 -55.53
CA TYR A 280 -2.24 37.48 -54.08
C TYR A 280 -0.89 37.53 -53.35
N HIS A 281 -0.90 38.02 -52.10
CA HIS A 281 0.30 38.15 -51.27
C HIS A 281 0.42 37.05 -50.19
N GLY A 282 -0.43 36.03 -50.25
CA GLY A 282 -0.40 34.90 -49.33
C GLY A 282 -1.37 33.81 -49.78
N LYS A 283 -1.10 32.57 -49.39
CA LYS A 283 -1.99 31.42 -49.66
C LYS A 283 -3.26 31.48 -48.81
N TYR A 284 -4.26 30.69 -49.20
CA TYR A 284 -5.44 30.47 -48.35
C TYR A 284 -5.02 29.68 -47.11
N PHE A 285 -5.74 29.90 -46.02
CA PHE A 285 -5.49 29.20 -44.77
C PHE A 285 -6.81 28.99 -44.06
N LEU A 286 -7.28 27.75 -44.01
CA LEU A 286 -8.62 27.42 -43.51
C LEU A 286 -8.52 26.93 -42.07
N LYS A 287 -9.34 27.51 -41.20
CA LYS A 287 -9.38 27.20 -39.77
C LYS A 287 -10.80 26.96 -39.31
N ILE A 288 -11.01 25.92 -38.50
CA ILE A 288 -12.29 25.68 -37.84
C ILE A 288 -12.47 26.73 -36.73
N THR A 289 -13.63 27.36 -36.69
CA THR A 289 -13.97 28.36 -35.66
C THR A 289 -14.93 27.80 -34.61
N SER A 290 -15.86 26.93 -35.01
CA SER A 290 -16.81 26.27 -34.11
C SER A 290 -17.47 25.06 -34.78
N PHE A 291 -17.98 24.15 -33.97
CA PHE A 291 -18.87 23.05 -34.38
C PHE A 291 -19.67 22.57 -33.16
N GLU A 292 -20.74 21.82 -33.41
CA GLU A 292 -21.58 21.18 -32.40
C GLU A 292 -21.39 19.67 -32.45
N ILE A 293 -21.27 19.04 -31.29
CA ILE A 293 -21.15 17.59 -31.13
C ILE A 293 -22.42 17.07 -30.48
N VAL A 294 -22.99 16.02 -31.06
CA VAL A 294 -24.24 15.41 -30.62
C VAL A 294 -24.05 13.90 -30.60
N ASP A 295 -24.48 13.23 -29.53
CA ASP A 295 -24.59 11.79 -29.48
C ASP A 295 -25.79 11.32 -30.33
N ALA A 296 -25.67 10.19 -31.03
CA ALA A 296 -26.74 9.71 -31.91
C ALA A 296 -28.03 9.41 -31.15
N GLY A 297 -27.92 8.96 -29.90
CA GLY A 297 -29.04 8.77 -28.98
C GLY A 297 -29.76 10.05 -28.57
N ASN A 298 -29.10 11.22 -28.67
CA ASN A 298 -29.44 12.48 -28.02
C ASN A 298 -29.91 12.31 -26.56
N ASP A 299 -29.23 11.46 -25.80
CA ASP A 299 -29.42 11.22 -24.38
C ASP A 299 -28.31 11.85 -23.52
N GLY A 300 -27.30 12.45 -24.15
CA GLY A 300 -26.19 13.13 -23.50
C GLY A 300 -25.08 12.20 -23.03
N ILE A 301 -25.10 10.93 -23.41
CA ILE A 301 -24.04 9.96 -23.15
C ILE A 301 -23.41 9.56 -24.48
N PHE A 302 -22.08 9.64 -24.58
CA PHE A 302 -21.37 9.04 -25.71
C PHE A 302 -21.03 7.59 -25.35
N GLU A 303 -21.66 6.60 -25.96
CA GLU A 303 -21.52 5.19 -25.59
C GLU A 303 -20.77 4.33 -26.63
N PRO A 304 -20.06 3.27 -26.20
CA PRO A 304 -19.52 2.29 -27.14
C PRO A 304 -20.62 1.64 -28.00
N GLY A 305 -20.44 1.65 -29.32
CA GLY A 305 -21.35 1.05 -30.30
C GLY A 305 -22.29 2.03 -30.99
N GLU A 306 -22.37 3.30 -30.59
CA GLU A 306 -23.17 4.30 -31.28
C GLU A 306 -22.35 5.17 -32.25
N HIS A 307 -22.98 6.19 -32.84
CA HIS A 307 -22.26 7.22 -33.59
C HIS A 307 -22.16 8.53 -32.81
N ILE A 308 -21.03 9.18 -32.95
CA ILE A 308 -20.88 10.60 -32.65
C ILE A 308 -21.14 11.41 -33.92
N ILE A 309 -21.95 12.47 -33.81
CA ILE A 309 -22.36 13.33 -34.92
C ILE A 309 -21.80 14.72 -34.69
N VAL A 310 -21.10 15.27 -35.67
CA VAL A 310 -20.61 16.65 -35.65
C VAL A 310 -21.29 17.45 -36.74
N ARG A 311 -21.94 18.55 -36.36
CA ARG A 311 -22.72 19.41 -37.25
C ARG A 311 -22.44 20.89 -36.99
N ASN A 312 -23.07 21.78 -37.76
CA ASN A 312 -22.91 23.23 -37.63
C ASN A 312 -21.44 23.68 -37.67
N ILE A 313 -20.63 23.00 -38.49
CA ILE A 313 -19.19 23.26 -38.59
C ILE A 313 -18.99 24.60 -39.30
N CYS A 314 -18.28 25.52 -38.65
CA CYS A 314 -17.92 26.83 -39.19
C CYS A 314 -16.43 26.87 -39.48
N VAL A 315 -16.08 27.35 -40.67
CA VAL A 315 -14.70 27.46 -41.14
C VAL A 315 -14.45 28.88 -41.62
N GLN A 316 -13.31 29.45 -41.23
CA GLN A 316 -12.84 30.76 -41.66
C GLN A 316 -11.59 30.62 -42.50
N ASN A 317 -11.50 31.39 -43.59
CA ASN A 317 -10.24 31.57 -44.31
C ASN A 317 -9.49 32.76 -43.70
N ILE A 318 -8.40 32.49 -43.00
CA ILE A 318 -7.51 33.51 -42.41
C ILE A 318 -6.29 33.82 -43.30
N GLY A 319 -6.25 33.24 -44.51
CA GLY A 319 -5.19 33.43 -45.50
C GLY A 319 -5.38 34.68 -46.37
N GLY A 320 -4.47 34.84 -47.34
CA GLY A 320 -4.40 36.01 -48.23
C GLY A 320 -5.12 35.88 -49.57
N MET A 321 -5.67 34.71 -49.88
CA MET A 321 -6.39 34.44 -51.14
C MET A 321 -7.60 33.52 -50.91
N PRO A 322 -8.57 33.47 -51.84
CA PRO A 322 -9.69 32.52 -51.76
C PRO A 322 -9.21 31.06 -51.73
N SER A 323 -9.99 30.18 -51.08
CA SER A 323 -9.74 28.73 -51.18
C SER A 323 -9.95 28.22 -52.62
N PRO A 324 -9.41 27.05 -52.99
CA PRO A 324 -9.52 26.55 -54.37
C PRO A 324 -10.98 26.43 -54.84
N ALA A 325 -11.29 27.03 -55.99
CA ALA A 325 -12.65 27.08 -56.53
C ALA A 325 -13.13 25.73 -57.11
N HIS A 326 -12.20 24.83 -57.44
CA HIS A 326 -12.46 23.56 -58.09
C HIS A 326 -12.20 22.33 -57.22
N ALA A 327 -11.73 22.51 -55.98
CA ALA A 327 -11.44 21.40 -55.07
C ALA A 327 -12.62 21.16 -54.11
N ARG A 328 -13.22 19.96 -54.17
CA ARG A 328 -14.23 19.52 -53.20
C ARG A 328 -13.54 18.89 -51.99
N ILE A 329 -13.19 19.69 -51.00
CA ILE A 329 -12.41 19.24 -49.84
C ILE A 329 -13.32 18.50 -48.85
N PRO A 330 -13.18 17.17 -48.66
CA PRO A 330 -13.93 16.44 -47.65
C PRO A 330 -13.46 16.80 -46.25
N VAL A 331 -14.40 16.83 -45.31
CA VAL A 331 -14.20 16.96 -43.87
C VAL A 331 -14.69 15.67 -43.22
N LEU A 332 -13.85 15.10 -42.35
CA LEU A 332 -14.10 13.87 -41.61
C LEU A 332 -13.69 14.05 -40.15
N ILE A 333 -14.17 13.16 -39.28
CA ILE A 333 -13.60 13.01 -37.93
C ILE A 333 -12.27 12.27 -38.07
N ARG A 334 -11.28 12.64 -37.25
CA ARG A 334 -9.99 11.95 -37.19
C ARG A 334 -10.21 10.54 -36.65
N ASN A 335 -9.63 9.55 -37.33
CA ASN A 335 -9.53 8.21 -36.78
C ASN A 335 -8.66 8.20 -35.52
N THR A 336 -9.18 7.69 -34.40
CA THR A 336 -8.46 7.60 -33.11
C THR A 336 -8.51 6.17 -32.57
N ALA A 337 -8.32 5.95 -31.27
CA ALA A 337 -8.52 4.63 -30.65
C ALA A 337 -10.02 4.30 -30.51
N TRP A 338 -10.86 5.30 -30.22
CA TRP A 338 -12.30 5.11 -30.03
C TRP A 338 -13.16 5.58 -31.21
N PHE A 339 -12.70 6.49 -32.05
CA PHE A 339 -13.49 7.00 -33.16
C PHE A 339 -13.07 6.36 -34.48
N ASP A 340 -14.04 5.74 -35.15
CA ASP A 340 -13.90 5.17 -36.50
C ASP A 340 -14.74 5.98 -37.50
N PRO A 341 -14.12 6.85 -38.33
CA PRO A 341 -14.88 7.79 -39.16
C PRO A 341 -15.62 7.09 -40.30
N LEU A 342 -16.83 7.56 -40.60
CA LEU A 342 -17.61 7.07 -41.74
C LEU A 342 -17.13 7.76 -43.02
N ILE A 343 -16.15 7.15 -43.68
CA ILE A 343 -15.46 7.72 -44.86
C ILE A 343 -16.40 7.88 -46.07
N ASP A 344 -17.47 7.07 -46.16
CA ASP A 344 -18.45 7.12 -47.24
C ASP A 344 -19.48 8.27 -47.11
N GLU A 345 -19.54 8.95 -45.95
CA GLU A 345 -20.46 10.05 -45.66
C GLU A 345 -19.73 11.35 -45.25
N PRO A 346 -18.80 11.90 -46.07
CA PRO A 346 -18.09 13.13 -45.73
C PRO A 346 -18.98 14.37 -45.90
N ALA A 347 -18.72 15.39 -45.08
CA ALA A 347 -19.16 16.75 -45.38
C ALA A 347 -18.14 17.45 -46.28
N TYR A 348 -18.53 18.48 -47.03
CA TYR A 348 -17.62 19.17 -47.96
C TYR A 348 -17.53 20.66 -47.66
N LEU A 349 -16.31 21.19 -47.66
CA LEU A 349 -16.11 22.64 -47.60
C LEU A 349 -16.74 23.33 -48.83
N PRO A 350 -17.36 24.52 -48.65
CA PRO A 350 -17.74 25.37 -49.77
C PRO A 350 -16.52 25.71 -50.64
N ASN A 351 -16.72 25.77 -51.96
CA ASN A 351 -15.69 26.21 -52.89
C ASN A 351 -15.47 27.72 -52.74
N SER A 352 -14.22 28.18 -52.90
CA SER A 352 -13.87 29.61 -52.96
C SER A 352 -14.31 30.45 -51.76
N ILE A 353 -13.82 30.09 -50.57
CA ILE A 353 -13.99 30.86 -49.34
C ILE A 353 -13.03 32.05 -49.37
N PHE A 354 -13.54 33.27 -49.39
CA PHE A 354 -12.74 34.49 -49.51
C PHE A 354 -11.91 34.79 -48.25
N PRO A 355 -10.80 35.55 -48.37
CA PRO A 355 -10.04 36.02 -47.21
C PRO A 355 -10.91 36.73 -46.18
N GLY A 356 -10.83 36.29 -44.92
CA GLY A 356 -11.63 36.80 -43.80
C GLY A 356 -13.05 36.23 -43.70
N GLU A 357 -13.55 35.58 -44.76
CA GLU A 357 -14.90 35.01 -44.79
C GLU A 357 -15.01 33.80 -43.85
N THR A 358 -16.14 33.74 -43.12
CA THR A 358 -16.54 32.58 -42.32
C THR A 358 -17.77 31.95 -42.94
N VAL A 359 -17.70 30.65 -43.23
CA VAL A 359 -18.77 29.88 -43.86
C VAL A 359 -19.17 28.70 -43.00
N SER A 360 -20.44 28.32 -43.07
CA SER A 360 -20.94 27.09 -42.45
C SER A 360 -20.95 25.95 -43.48
N ILE A 361 -20.43 24.80 -43.07
CA ILE A 361 -20.45 23.57 -43.86
C ILE A 361 -21.87 23.01 -43.86
N ARG A 362 -22.37 22.62 -45.04
CA ARG A 362 -23.65 21.91 -45.15
C ARG A 362 -23.46 20.42 -44.86
N GLY A 363 -24.30 19.86 -44.01
CA GLY A 363 -24.29 18.46 -43.63
C GLY A 363 -23.72 18.21 -42.24
N GLU A 364 -23.42 16.96 -41.96
CA GLU A 364 -22.85 16.48 -40.71
C GLU A 364 -21.79 15.42 -41.01
N VAL A 365 -20.84 15.25 -40.11
CA VAL A 365 -19.84 14.17 -40.18
C VAL A 365 -20.06 13.22 -39.02
N ARG A 366 -19.83 11.94 -39.26
CA ARG A 366 -20.10 10.88 -38.29
C ARG A 366 -18.88 10.01 -38.07
N ALA A 367 -18.74 9.51 -36.84
CA ALA A 367 -17.81 8.44 -36.52
C ALA A 367 -18.51 7.42 -35.62
N PHE A 368 -18.20 6.16 -35.84
CA PHE A 368 -18.61 5.07 -34.97
C PHE A 368 -17.73 5.06 -33.73
N ILE A 369 -18.34 4.99 -32.55
CA ILE A 369 -17.63 4.81 -31.28
C ILE A 369 -17.35 3.33 -31.11
N ARG A 370 -16.07 2.94 -31.17
CA ARG A 370 -15.66 1.54 -31.12
C ARG A 370 -16.13 0.85 -29.85
N GLN A 371 -16.40 -0.45 -29.98
CA GLN A 371 -16.78 -1.31 -28.87
C GLN A 371 -15.62 -1.55 -27.90
N GLU A 372 -15.94 -1.81 -26.64
CA GLU A 372 -14.96 -2.25 -25.65
C GLU A 372 -14.35 -3.60 -26.06
N GLY A 373 -13.02 -3.66 -26.11
CA GLY A 373 -12.29 -4.84 -26.61
C GLY A 373 -11.87 -5.84 -25.54
N GLN A 374 -12.07 -5.55 -24.25
CA GLN A 374 -11.59 -6.40 -23.13
C GLN A 374 -12.63 -6.50 -22.01
N VAL A 375 -12.65 -7.65 -21.32
CA VAL A 375 -13.49 -7.85 -20.13
C VAL A 375 -12.88 -7.09 -18.94
N ARG A 376 -13.69 -6.27 -18.27
CA ARG A 376 -13.29 -5.54 -17.06
C ARG A 376 -13.28 -6.42 -15.81
N PRO A 377 -12.48 -6.05 -14.77
CA PRO A 377 -12.65 -6.61 -13.44
C PRO A 377 -14.05 -6.36 -12.87
N PRO A 378 -14.58 -7.24 -12.00
CA PRO A 378 -15.87 -7.03 -11.37
C PRO A 378 -15.96 -5.72 -10.59
N GLY A 379 -17.11 -5.04 -10.68
CA GLY A 379 -17.42 -3.80 -9.97
C GLY A 379 -16.83 -2.52 -10.58
N VAL A 380 -16.11 -2.60 -11.72
CA VAL A 380 -15.49 -1.45 -12.36
C VAL A 380 -16.43 -0.84 -13.40
N ILE A 381 -16.74 0.46 -13.26
CA ILE A 381 -17.53 1.23 -14.24
C ILE A 381 -16.65 1.54 -15.47
N PHE A 382 -17.23 1.49 -16.66
CA PHE A 382 -16.54 1.86 -17.90
C PHE A 382 -16.44 3.38 -18.03
N GLN A 383 -15.23 3.89 -18.20
CA GLN A 383 -14.99 5.30 -18.50
C GLN A 383 -13.76 5.43 -19.39
N ALA A 384 -13.95 5.98 -20.59
CA ALA A 384 -12.86 6.32 -21.50
C ALA A 384 -12.93 7.81 -21.87
N VAL A 385 -11.79 8.40 -22.23
CA VAL A 385 -11.72 9.77 -22.74
C VAL A 385 -10.90 9.74 -24.01
N ASP A 386 -11.41 10.32 -25.08
CA ASP A 386 -10.71 10.47 -26.36
C ASP A 386 -10.84 11.91 -26.89
N GLN A 387 -9.95 12.30 -27.80
CA GLN A 387 -9.97 13.62 -28.42
C GLN A 387 -10.65 13.53 -29.79
N LEU A 388 -11.79 14.19 -29.92
CA LEU A 388 -12.44 14.37 -31.21
C LEU A 388 -11.77 15.54 -31.94
N ASP A 389 -11.22 15.24 -33.10
CA ASP A 389 -10.68 16.22 -34.05
C ASP A 389 -11.39 16.07 -35.39
N LEU A 390 -11.55 17.19 -36.10
CA LEU A 390 -11.90 17.18 -37.51
C LEU A 390 -10.63 17.23 -38.35
N VAL A 391 -10.66 16.60 -39.52
CA VAL A 391 -9.59 16.64 -40.53
C VAL A 391 -10.21 16.99 -41.87
N ALA A 392 -9.50 17.78 -42.65
CA ALA A 392 -9.84 18.05 -44.03
C ALA A 392 -8.66 17.71 -44.91
N THR A 393 -8.88 16.87 -45.94
CA THR A 393 -7.82 16.42 -46.84
C THR A 393 -8.01 17.06 -48.20
N MET A 394 -7.04 17.84 -48.66
CA MET A 394 -7.08 18.52 -49.95
C MET A 394 -6.99 17.50 -51.09
N PRO A 395 -8.02 17.38 -51.94
CA PRO A 395 -7.99 16.48 -53.09
C PRO A 395 -6.90 16.90 -54.09
N GLY A 396 -6.37 15.92 -54.82
CA GLY A 396 -5.33 16.13 -55.82
C GLY A 396 -3.92 16.09 -55.26
N ILE A 397 -3.66 16.68 -54.08
CA ILE A 397 -2.37 16.59 -53.35
C ILE A 397 -2.43 15.60 -52.16
N ASN A 398 -3.63 15.20 -51.73
CA ASN A 398 -3.90 14.28 -50.62
C ASN A 398 -3.25 14.67 -49.29
N ARG A 399 -3.10 15.97 -49.02
CA ARG A 399 -2.56 16.49 -47.76
C ARG A 399 -3.65 17.01 -46.84
N VAL A 400 -3.47 16.79 -45.55
CA VAL A 400 -4.32 17.38 -44.52
C VAL A 400 -4.09 18.89 -44.48
N LEU A 401 -5.18 19.66 -44.39
CA LEU A 401 -5.10 21.10 -44.20
C LEU A 401 -4.40 21.44 -42.86
N PRO A 402 -3.32 22.25 -42.87
CA PRO A 402 -2.61 22.62 -41.66
C PRO A 402 -3.52 23.46 -40.77
N GLU A 403 -3.42 23.27 -39.45
CA GLU A 403 -4.22 23.98 -38.44
C GLU A 403 -5.75 23.85 -38.60
N PHE A 404 -6.21 22.91 -39.43
CA PHE A 404 -7.60 22.52 -39.52
C PHE A 404 -7.96 21.53 -38.39
N PHE A 405 -7.72 21.92 -37.14
CA PHE A 405 -8.03 21.11 -35.97
C PHE A 405 -8.48 22.00 -34.80
N GLN A 406 -9.42 21.47 -34.02
CA GLN A 406 -9.87 22.07 -32.77
C GLN A 406 -10.32 20.89 -31.87
N PRO A 407 -9.38 20.29 -31.11
CA PRO A 407 -9.65 19.08 -30.34
C PRO A 407 -10.67 19.34 -29.25
N VAL A 408 -11.63 18.43 -29.12
CA VAL A 408 -12.61 18.42 -28.04
C VAL A 408 -12.51 17.08 -27.31
N ALA A 409 -12.30 17.14 -25.99
CA ALA A 409 -12.29 15.95 -25.15
C ALA A 409 -13.71 15.38 -25.02
N ILE A 410 -13.89 14.10 -25.36
CA ILE A 410 -15.16 13.38 -25.26
C ILE A 410 -15.03 12.30 -24.20
N SER A 411 -15.96 12.29 -23.24
CA SER A 411 -16.07 11.22 -22.25
C SER A 411 -17.02 10.15 -22.78
N ILE A 412 -16.52 8.91 -22.85
CA ILE A 412 -17.24 7.74 -23.36
C ILE A 412 -17.61 6.84 -22.19
N GLY A 413 -18.90 6.48 -22.07
CA GLY A 413 -19.48 5.76 -20.94
C GLY A 413 -20.77 5.04 -21.31
N TYR A 414 -21.28 4.19 -20.42
CA TYR A 414 -22.59 3.56 -20.61
C TYR A 414 -23.70 4.35 -19.89
N PRO A 415 -24.95 4.35 -20.39
CA PRO A 415 -26.05 5.13 -19.85
C PRO A 415 -26.66 4.58 -18.55
N LEU A 416 -26.33 3.32 -18.21
CA LEU A 416 -26.78 2.63 -17.00
C LEU A 416 -25.60 2.29 -16.11
N GLU A 417 -25.79 2.43 -14.80
CA GLU A 417 -24.82 2.08 -13.76
C GLU A 417 -25.45 1.12 -12.75
N LEU A 418 -24.64 0.20 -12.26
CA LEU A 418 -25.02 -0.77 -11.23
C LEU A 418 -24.22 -0.51 -9.96
N GLU A 419 -24.90 -0.28 -8.85
CA GLU A 419 -24.25 -0.16 -7.55
C GLU A 419 -23.93 -1.54 -6.94
N ALA A 420 -23.00 -1.56 -5.99
CA ALA A 420 -22.59 -2.79 -5.32
C ALA A 420 -23.79 -3.51 -4.67
N PRO A 421 -23.97 -4.81 -4.94
CA PRO A 421 -25.13 -5.53 -4.44
C PRO A 421 -25.10 -5.73 -2.93
N SER A 422 -26.30 -6.00 -2.41
CA SER A 422 -26.62 -6.28 -1.04
C SER A 422 -27.04 -7.71 -0.86
N TYR A 423 -26.28 -8.43 -0.05
CA TYR A 423 -26.54 -9.82 0.26
C TYR A 423 -25.90 -10.20 1.59
N LEU A 424 -26.26 -11.38 2.09
CA LEU A 424 -25.63 -11.98 3.26
C LEU A 424 -24.45 -12.85 2.81
N SER A 425 -23.28 -12.64 3.40
CA SER A 425 -22.07 -13.42 3.12
C SER A 425 -22.15 -14.87 3.62
N SER A 426 -23.11 -15.18 4.50
CA SER A 426 -23.47 -16.56 4.81
C SER A 426 -24.97 -16.71 5.00
N VAL A 427 -25.49 -17.85 4.55
CA VAL A 427 -26.92 -18.17 4.59
C VAL A 427 -27.13 -19.59 5.07
N GLN A 428 -28.23 -19.83 5.77
CA GLN A 428 -28.58 -21.18 6.21
C GLN A 428 -29.22 -21.96 5.07
N ARG A 429 -28.88 -23.25 4.99
CA ARG A 429 -29.55 -24.21 4.11
C ARG A 429 -31.07 -24.23 4.32
N GLY A 430 -31.82 -24.25 3.23
CA GLY A 430 -33.29 -24.31 3.22
C GLY A 430 -34.01 -22.96 3.34
N ASN A 431 -33.29 -21.88 3.69
CA ASN A 431 -33.87 -20.55 3.86
C ASN A 431 -34.12 -19.86 2.52
N ASP A 432 -35.08 -18.92 2.51
CA ASP A 432 -35.26 -17.96 1.43
C ASP A 432 -34.42 -16.70 1.74
N VAL A 433 -33.58 -16.30 0.80
CA VAL A 433 -32.60 -15.23 0.99
C VAL A 433 -32.72 -14.18 -0.11
N THR A 434 -32.67 -12.90 0.28
CA THR A 434 -32.87 -11.78 -0.62
C THR A 434 -31.55 -11.12 -0.98
N PHE A 435 -31.29 -11.04 -2.28
CA PHE A 435 -30.24 -10.24 -2.88
C PHE A 435 -30.88 -8.96 -3.42
N SER A 436 -30.27 -7.80 -3.22
CA SER A 436 -30.79 -6.54 -3.75
C SER A 436 -29.70 -5.62 -4.26
N TRP A 437 -29.97 -4.85 -5.30
CA TRP A 437 -29.02 -3.90 -5.89
C TRP A 437 -29.75 -2.69 -6.46
N MET A 438 -29.00 -1.64 -6.78
CA MET A 438 -29.55 -0.41 -7.34
C MET A 438 -29.04 -0.22 -8.77
N LEU A 439 -29.99 -0.05 -9.68
CA LEU A 439 -29.76 0.25 -11.09
C LEU A 439 -30.07 1.73 -11.32
N ARG A 440 -29.10 2.50 -11.80
CA ARG A 440 -29.23 3.93 -12.04
C ARG A 440 -29.17 4.24 -13.54
N ASN A 441 -30.05 5.11 -14.01
CA ASN A 441 -29.96 5.70 -15.35
C ASN A 441 -29.31 7.09 -15.25
N ILE A 442 -28.12 7.24 -15.83
CA ILE A 442 -27.37 8.51 -15.83
C ILE A 442 -27.58 9.34 -17.09
N SER A 443 -28.34 8.83 -18.06
CA SER A 443 -28.68 9.56 -19.28
C SER A 443 -29.85 10.54 -19.07
N ASN A 444 -30.06 11.41 -20.05
CA ASN A 444 -31.18 12.35 -20.10
C ASN A 444 -32.45 11.73 -20.73
N LYS A 445 -32.45 10.43 -21.08
CA LYS A 445 -33.59 9.74 -21.70
C LYS A 445 -34.03 8.50 -20.93
N PRO A 446 -35.32 8.12 -21.01
CA PRO A 446 -35.78 6.89 -20.40
C PRO A 446 -35.30 5.64 -21.17
N TYR A 447 -34.68 4.71 -20.45
CA TYR A 447 -34.28 3.38 -20.93
C TYR A 447 -35.35 2.32 -20.64
N GLY A 448 -35.26 1.13 -21.25
CA GLY A 448 -36.23 0.05 -21.14
C GLY A 448 -36.99 -0.19 -22.46
N ILE A 449 -37.66 -1.35 -22.57
CA ILE A 449 -38.36 -1.78 -23.80
C ILE A 449 -39.47 -0.80 -24.20
N LYS A 450 -40.11 -0.15 -23.22
CA LYS A 450 -41.12 0.91 -23.43
C LYS A 450 -40.55 2.32 -23.29
N GLY A 451 -39.23 2.45 -23.11
CA GLY A 451 -38.53 3.72 -23.07
C GLY A 451 -38.50 4.43 -24.43
N ALA A 452 -38.07 5.69 -24.45
CA ALA A 452 -38.05 6.51 -25.66
C ALA A 452 -37.11 5.93 -26.72
N LEU A 453 -36.00 5.32 -26.29
CA LEU A 453 -35.03 4.66 -27.16
C LEU A 453 -35.39 3.20 -27.48
N ARG A 454 -36.41 2.63 -26.81
CA ARG A 454 -36.80 1.20 -26.89
C ARG A 454 -35.64 0.22 -26.67
N ARG A 455 -34.62 0.64 -25.92
CA ARG A 455 -33.43 -0.16 -25.59
C ARG A 455 -33.63 -0.88 -24.28
N ALA A 456 -33.58 -2.20 -24.31
CA ALA A 456 -33.69 -3.04 -23.13
C ALA A 456 -32.42 -2.86 -22.26
N GLY A 457 -32.62 -2.68 -20.96
CA GLY A 457 -31.54 -2.63 -19.99
C GLY A 457 -32.05 -3.13 -18.65
N GLY A 458 -31.20 -3.78 -17.87
CA GLY A 458 -31.61 -4.45 -16.64
C GLY A 458 -30.49 -5.28 -16.06
N THR A 459 -30.82 -6.30 -15.28
CA THR A 459 -29.82 -7.10 -14.57
C THR A 459 -30.05 -8.59 -14.70
N CYS A 460 -28.98 -9.37 -14.63
CA CYS A 460 -29.03 -10.83 -14.59
C CYS A 460 -28.24 -11.34 -13.39
N LEU A 461 -28.90 -12.07 -12.50
CA LEU A 461 -28.26 -12.82 -11.43
C LEU A 461 -28.21 -14.29 -11.83
N SER A 462 -27.02 -14.90 -11.78
CA SER A 462 -26.81 -16.30 -12.20
C SER A 462 -25.90 -17.04 -11.24
N GLU A 463 -26.06 -18.36 -11.12
CA GLU A 463 -25.14 -19.22 -10.36
C GLU A 463 -23.95 -19.66 -11.23
N ILE A 464 -22.75 -19.66 -10.63
CA ILE A 464 -21.52 -20.14 -11.27
C ILE A 464 -21.34 -21.62 -10.92
N GLY A 465 -21.32 -22.47 -11.96
CA GLY A 465 -21.15 -23.91 -11.84
C GLY A 465 -22.48 -24.67 -11.72
N ASP A 466 -22.39 -26.00 -11.63
CA ASP A 466 -23.53 -26.90 -11.72
C ASP A 466 -24.05 -27.39 -10.36
N ASN A 467 -23.67 -26.71 -9.27
CA ASN A 467 -23.97 -27.16 -7.90
C ASN A 467 -25.45 -26.98 -7.49
N GLN A 468 -26.22 -26.15 -8.22
CA GLN A 468 -27.64 -25.87 -7.98
C GLN A 468 -27.94 -25.52 -6.51
N ILE A 469 -27.08 -24.69 -5.91
CA ILE A 469 -27.20 -24.24 -4.52
C ILE A 469 -28.40 -23.29 -4.39
N PHE A 470 -28.62 -22.42 -5.38
CA PHE A 470 -29.69 -21.43 -5.35
C PHE A 470 -30.78 -21.79 -6.36
N LYS A 471 -32.03 -21.84 -5.88
CA LYS A 471 -33.20 -22.04 -6.73
C LYS A 471 -33.80 -20.69 -7.08
N PHE A 472 -33.79 -20.39 -8.38
CA PHE A 472 -34.43 -19.21 -8.95
C PHE A 472 -35.93 -19.49 -9.15
N THR A 473 -36.77 -18.50 -8.86
CA THR A 473 -38.23 -18.63 -8.96
C THR A 473 -38.73 -18.66 -10.41
N GLU A 474 -37.99 -18.07 -11.34
CA GLU A 474 -38.30 -18.04 -12.77
C GLU A 474 -37.27 -18.89 -13.52
N ASN A 475 -37.56 -20.18 -13.70
CA ASN A 475 -36.76 -21.03 -14.57
C ASN A 475 -37.11 -20.72 -16.03
N ASP A 476 -36.28 -19.92 -16.71
CA ASP A 476 -36.37 -19.81 -18.16
C ASP A 476 -35.92 -21.14 -18.78
N SER A 477 -36.89 -21.90 -19.27
CA SER A 477 -36.81 -23.35 -19.52
C SER A 477 -35.93 -23.76 -20.71
N LYS A 478 -35.13 -22.85 -21.27
CA LYS A 478 -34.41 -23.06 -22.55
C LYS A 478 -32.91 -23.27 -22.41
N ASP A 479 -32.26 -22.76 -21.35
CA ASP A 479 -30.79 -22.73 -21.26
C ASP A 479 -30.20 -23.63 -20.16
N ASN A 480 -31.04 -24.34 -19.40
CA ASN A 480 -30.65 -25.24 -18.29
C ASN A 480 -29.78 -24.63 -17.17
N ARG A 481 -29.40 -23.34 -17.27
CA ARG A 481 -28.66 -22.60 -16.24
C ARG A 481 -29.62 -21.80 -15.35
N PRO A 482 -29.57 -21.99 -14.03
CA PRO A 482 -30.41 -21.24 -13.10
C PRO A 482 -30.00 -19.76 -13.07
N ARG A 483 -30.91 -18.87 -13.52
CA ARG A 483 -30.72 -17.41 -13.56
C ARG A 483 -32.03 -16.65 -13.32
N GLY A 484 -31.92 -15.44 -12.79
CA GLY A 484 -33.02 -14.49 -12.63
C GLY A 484 -32.71 -13.21 -13.41
N ILE A 485 -33.58 -12.85 -14.35
CA ILE A 485 -33.39 -11.68 -15.22
C ILE A 485 -34.44 -10.63 -14.88
N ASP A 486 -34.01 -9.42 -14.53
CA ASP A 486 -34.88 -8.26 -14.32
C ASP A 486 -34.70 -7.28 -15.48
N LEU A 487 -35.72 -7.14 -16.31
CA LEU A 487 -35.76 -6.15 -17.41
C LEU A 487 -36.89 -5.15 -17.18
N PRO A 488 -36.61 -4.02 -16.50
CA PRO A 488 -37.61 -2.96 -16.31
C PRO A 488 -38.16 -2.43 -17.63
N ASP A 489 -39.48 -2.24 -17.69
CA ASP A 489 -40.15 -1.66 -18.86
C ASP A 489 -39.66 -0.25 -19.19
N ILE A 490 -39.48 0.58 -18.15
CA ILE A 490 -39.02 1.97 -18.22
C ILE A 490 -38.15 2.29 -17.00
N ILE A 491 -37.00 2.92 -17.24
CA ILE A 491 -36.10 3.51 -16.24
C ILE A 491 -35.97 5.00 -16.59
N ALA A 492 -36.67 5.87 -15.86
CA ALA A 492 -36.68 7.30 -16.14
C ALA A 492 -35.29 7.95 -16.04
N PRO A 493 -35.03 9.09 -16.71
CA PRO A 493 -33.77 9.83 -16.57
C PRO A 493 -33.47 10.15 -15.09
N GLY A 494 -32.24 9.88 -14.64
CA GLY A 494 -31.82 10.09 -13.26
C GLY A 494 -32.47 9.17 -12.22
N ALA A 495 -33.34 8.23 -12.63
CA ALA A 495 -34.00 7.33 -11.70
C ALA A 495 -33.02 6.29 -11.15
N VAL A 496 -33.24 5.93 -9.88
CA VAL A 496 -32.57 4.82 -9.21
C VAL A 496 -33.63 3.77 -8.91
N LEU A 497 -33.50 2.60 -9.55
CA LEU A 497 -34.39 1.47 -9.36
C LEU A 497 -33.75 0.48 -8.38
N MET A 498 -34.45 0.17 -7.31
CA MET A 498 -34.08 -0.91 -6.40
C MET A 498 -34.64 -2.22 -6.92
N ILE A 499 -33.77 -3.18 -7.19
CA ILE A 499 -34.12 -4.54 -7.61
C ILE A 499 -33.83 -5.47 -6.44
N ALA A 500 -34.73 -6.41 -6.17
CA ALA A 500 -34.55 -7.41 -5.13
C ALA A 500 -35.05 -8.78 -5.62
N GLN A 501 -34.18 -9.79 -5.57
CA GLN A 501 -34.50 -11.17 -5.89
C GLN A 501 -34.38 -12.04 -4.65
N THR A 502 -35.43 -12.80 -4.35
CA THR A 502 -35.43 -13.80 -3.27
C THR A 502 -35.18 -15.18 -3.87
N LEU A 503 -34.10 -15.83 -3.44
CA LEU A 503 -33.69 -17.17 -3.88
C LEU A 503 -33.83 -18.17 -2.73
N LYS A 504 -34.26 -19.40 -3.04
CA LYS A 504 -34.30 -20.48 -2.05
C LYS A 504 -32.98 -21.24 -2.03
N VAL A 505 -32.34 -21.33 -0.87
CA VAL A 505 -31.13 -22.16 -0.69
C VAL A 505 -31.53 -23.63 -0.65
N SER A 506 -30.93 -24.44 -1.52
CA SER A 506 -31.25 -25.86 -1.66
C SER A 506 -31.03 -26.65 -0.37
N ASP A 507 -32.00 -27.46 0.05
CA ASP A 507 -31.86 -28.39 1.18
C ASP A 507 -30.77 -29.46 0.98
N ARG A 508 -30.32 -29.63 -0.26
CA ARG A 508 -29.25 -30.55 -0.65
C ARG A 508 -27.87 -29.89 -0.76
N ALA A 509 -27.79 -28.57 -0.57
CA ALA A 509 -26.50 -27.90 -0.60
C ALA A 509 -25.58 -28.46 0.50
N ASP A 510 -24.33 -28.71 0.13
CA ASP A 510 -23.31 -29.20 1.04
C ASP A 510 -23.10 -28.19 2.18
N GLN A 511 -23.00 -28.72 3.40
CA GLN A 511 -22.83 -27.86 4.57
C GLN A 511 -21.43 -27.25 4.56
N TYR A 512 -21.39 -25.94 4.79
CA TYR A 512 -20.19 -25.13 4.78
C TYR A 512 -19.52 -25.02 3.40
N SER A 513 -20.26 -25.23 2.30
CA SER A 513 -19.78 -24.95 0.95
C SER A 513 -19.88 -23.45 0.60
N ILE A 514 -19.33 -23.06 -0.56
CA ILE A 514 -19.47 -21.71 -1.12
C ILE A 514 -20.39 -21.76 -2.33
N GLY A 515 -21.47 -20.98 -2.29
CA GLY A 515 -22.27 -20.67 -3.45
C GLY A 515 -21.73 -19.43 -4.14
N ALA A 516 -21.31 -19.57 -5.40
CA ALA A 516 -20.80 -18.49 -6.21
C ALA A 516 -21.89 -18.00 -7.17
N LEU A 517 -22.18 -16.70 -7.14
CA LEU A 517 -23.15 -16.05 -8.01
C LEU A 517 -22.46 -14.91 -8.80
N THR A 518 -23.01 -14.60 -9.97
CA THR A 518 -22.63 -13.45 -10.79
C THR A 518 -23.84 -12.55 -10.98
N LEU A 519 -23.69 -11.27 -10.66
CA LEU A 519 -24.67 -10.23 -10.96
C LEU A 519 -24.14 -9.36 -12.11
N GLU A 520 -24.90 -9.24 -13.18
CA GLU A 520 -24.50 -8.52 -14.37
C GLU A 520 -25.50 -7.42 -14.73
N LEU A 521 -24.97 -6.27 -15.16
CA LEU A 521 -25.73 -5.20 -15.79
C LEU A 521 -25.80 -5.47 -17.29
N LEU A 522 -27.02 -5.67 -17.78
CA LEU A 522 -27.30 -5.96 -19.17
C LEU A 522 -27.80 -4.71 -19.89
N LEU A 523 -27.34 -4.50 -21.13
CA LEU A 523 -27.79 -3.42 -22.00
C LEU A 523 -27.86 -3.91 -23.45
N SER A 524 -28.94 -3.60 -24.17
CA SER A 524 -29.03 -3.86 -25.61
C SER A 524 -28.08 -2.97 -26.39
N GLU A 525 -27.57 -3.42 -27.53
CA GLU A 525 -26.73 -2.57 -28.40
C GLU A 525 -27.48 -1.31 -28.88
N PRO A 526 -26.79 -0.18 -29.13
CA PRO A 526 -27.43 1.07 -29.56
C PRO A 526 -27.80 1.16 -31.05
N GLY A 527 -27.32 0.23 -31.89
CA GLY A 527 -27.62 0.19 -33.32
C GLY A 527 -28.14 -1.17 -33.81
N ASP A 528 -28.57 -1.23 -35.06
CA ASP A 528 -29.16 -2.45 -35.68
C ASP A 528 -28.13 -3.30 -36.46
N ARG A 529 -26.88 -2.82 -36.57
CA ARG A 529 -25.82 -3.50 -37.32
C ARG A 529 -25.09 -4.54 -36.48
N ALA A 530 -25.44 -5.81 -36.71
CA ALA A 530 -24.88 -6.94 -35.98
C ALA A 530 -23.35 -7.07 -36.07
N ASP A 531 -22.74 -6.59 -37.17
CA ASP A 531 -21.29 -6.60 -37.35
C ASP A 531 -20.55 -5.58 -36.47
N TRP A 532 -21.28 -4.67 -35.83
CA TRP A 532 -20.78 -3.67 -34.89
C TRP A 532 -21.09 -4.01 -33.44
N PHE A 533 -21.69 -5.18 -33.17
CA PHE A 533 -21.99 -5.61 -31.82
C PHE A 533 -20.71 -6.00 -31.09
N SER A 534 -20.73 -5.86 -29.76
CA SER A 534 -19.61 -6.30 -28.94
C SER A 534 -19.34 -7.79 -29.16
N THR A 535 -18.07 -8.15 -29.29
CA THR A 535 -17.61 -9.54 -29.34
C THR A 535 -17.43 -10.15 -27.95
N LEU A 536 -17.63 -9.37 -26.89
CA LEU A 536 -17.53 -9.85 -25.52
C LEU A 536 -18.68 -10.83 -25.22
N PRO A 537 -18.41 -11.92 -24.48
CA PRO A 537 -19.42 -12.89 -24.13
C PRO A 537 -20.51 -12.25 -23.25
N SER A 538 -21.75 -12.65 -23.49
CA SER A 538 -22.91 -12.24 -22.69
C SER A 538 -23.73 -13.46 -22.29
N PRO A 539 -24.30 -13.50 -21.07
CA PRO A 539 -25.19 -14.57 -20.66
C PRO A 539 -26.53 -14.53 -21.39
N CYS A 540 -26.95 -13.36 -21.86
CA CYS A 540 -28.29 -13.13 -22.40
C CYS A 540 -28.27 -12.42 -23.76
N PRO A 541 -27.72 -13.02 -24.83
CA PRO A 541 -27.78 -12.43 -26.17
C PRO A 541 -29.25 -12.18 -26.60
N PRO A 542 -29.57 -11.05 -27.25
CA PRO A 542 -28.66 -10.05 -27.82
C PRO A 542 -28.23 -8.93 -26.85
N LEU A 543 -28.58 -8.99 -25.56
CA LEU A 543 -28.09 -8.02 -24.58
C LEU A 543 -26.62 -8.30 -24.29
N ARG A 544 -25.81 -7.26 -24.05
CA ARG A 544 -24.42 -7.39 -23.60
C ARG A 544 -24.28 -7.12 -22.11
N SER A 545 -23.28 -7.74 -21.49
CA SER A 545 -22.87 -7.44 -20.12
C SER A 545 -21.95 -6.23 -20.13
N ILE A 546 -22.36 -5.14 -19.47
CA ILE A 546 -21.58 -3.88 -19.39
C ILE A 546 -21.00 -3.63 -17.99
N MET A 547 -21.32 -4.48 -17.01
CA MET A 547 -20.74 -4.46 -15.67
C MET A 547 -21.07 -5.78 -14.97
N THR A 548 -20.16 -6.28 -14.13
CA THR A 548 -20.32 -7.58 -13.45
C THR A 548 -19.90 -7.48 -11.99
N TYR A 549 -20.56 -8.21 -11.08
CA TYR A 549 -20.15 -8.43 -9.69
C TYR A 549 -20.10 -9.93 -9.41
N SER A 550 -19.04 -10.38 -8.72
CA SER A 550 -18.93 -11.74 -8.20
C SER A 550 -19.37 -11.76 -6.74
N LEU A 551 -20.28 -12.66 -6.39
CA LEU A 551 -20.84 -12.79 -5.05
C LEU A 551 -20.49 -14.18 -4.52
N GLU A 552 -19.89 -14.24 -3.33
CA GLU A 552 -19.57 -15.50 -2.66
C GLU A 552 -20.38 -15.59 -1.38
N VAL A 553 -21.14 -16.68 -1.25
CA VAL A 553 -22.07 -16.89 -0.15
C VAL A 553 -21.75 -18.23 0.51
N GLN A 554 -21.34 -18.21 1.77
CA GLN A 554 -21.09 -19.43 2.53
C GLN A 554 -22.40 -20.08 2.96
N ILE A 555 -22.60 -21.35 2.62
CA ILE A 555 -23.78 -22.13 2.99
C ILE A 555 -23.57 -22.74 4.37
N SER A 556 -24.38 -22.38 5.36
CA SER A 556 -24.26 -22.90 6.71
C SER A 556 -25.32 -23.96 7.03
N ALA A 557 -24.96 -24.91 7.88
CA ALA A 557 -25.93 -25.83 8.46
C ALA A 557 -26.85 -25.10 9.44
N LYS A 558 -28.06 -25.64 9.64
CA LYS A 558 -28.95 -25.20 10.71
C LYS A 558 -28.37 -25.62 12.05
N TYR A 559 -28.19 -24.68 12.97
CA TYR A 559 -27.76 -24.99 14.33
C TYR A 559 -28.80 -25.86 15.06
N SER A 560 -28.31 -26.89 15.73
CA SER A 560 -29.09 -27.71 16.66
C SER A 560 -28.19 -28.07 17.85
N TYR A 561 -28.64 -27.76 19.06
CA TYR A 561 -27.90 -28.11 20.28
C TYR A 561 -27.90 -29.63 20.48
N ASN A 562 -26.71 -30.21 20.64
CA ASN A 562 -26.55 -31.60 21.04
C ASN A 562 -25.90 -31.67 22.44
N PRO A 563 -26.60 -32.16 23.47
CA PRO A 563 -26.07 -32.24 24.83
C PRO A 563 -24.83 -33.15 24.92
N SER A 564 -24.66 -34.09 23.99
CA SER A 564 -23.51 -35.00 23.94
C SER A 564 -22.27 -34.40 23.26
N SER A 565 -22.41 -33.29 22.52
CA SER A 565 -21.27 -32.61 21.87
C SER A 565 -20.29 -32.08 22.90
N ALA A 566 -19.00 -32.40 22.73
CA ALA A 566 -17.94 -31.91 23.61
C ALA A 566 -17.40 -30.55 23.17
N PHE A 567 -17.70 -30.15 21.94
CA PHE A 567 -17.28 -28.88 21.34
C PHE A 567 -18.48 -28.06 20.88
N LEU A 568 -18.37 -26.74 21.08
CA LEU A 568 -19.04 -25.73 20.28
C LEU A 568 -17.97 -25.07 19.40
N ILE A 569 -18.19 -25.04 18.09
CA ILE A 569 -17.33 -24.36 17.12
C ILE A 569 -18.09 -23.16 16.59
N VAL A 570 -17.60 -21.96 16.89
CA VAL A 570 -18.19 -20.70 16.46
C VAL A 570 -17.39 -20.19 15.27
N VAL A 571 -18.04 -20.15 14.12
CA VAL A 571 -17.49 -19.74 12.83
C VAL A 571 -18.16 -18.46 12.35
N ASN A 572 -17.63 -17.88 11.28
CA ASN A 572 -18.21 -16.75 10.58
C ASN A 572 -17.97 -16.89 9.07
N SER A 573 -18.46 -15.94 8.28
CA SER A 573 -18.32 -15.94 6.81
C SER A 573 -16.88 -15.81 6.31
N GLY A 574 -15.94 -15.36 7.16
CA GLY A 574 -14.52 -15.39 6.85
C GLY A 574 -13.82 -16.70 7.23
N THR A 575 -14.47 -17.59 7.99
CA THR A 575 -13.91 -18.90 8.33
C THR A 575 -14.00 -19.81 7.11
N LYS A 576 -12.85 -20.33 6.67
CA LYS A 576 -12.79 -21.17 5.47
C LYS A 576 -13.55 -22.50 5.63
N PRO A 577 -14.34 -22.91 4.62
CA PRO A 577 -14.97 -24.24 4.55
C PRO A 577 -14.06 -25.40 4.92
N GLU A 578 -12.84 -25.39 4.37
CA GLU A 578 -11.87 -26.47 4.50
C GLU A 578 -11.50 -26.67 5.97
N THR A 579 -11.32 -25.58 6.72
CA THR A 579 -11.02 -25.63 8.15
C THR A 579 -12.14 -26.29 8.94
N ILE A 580 -13.40 -25.98 8.59
CA ILE A 580 -14.58 -26.56 9.27
C ILE A 580 -14.63 -28.06 9.00
N HIS A 581 -14.40 -28.49 7.75
CA HIS A 581 -14.36 -29.92 7.40
C HIS A 581 -13.18 -30.66 8.06
N GLN A 582 -12.00 -30.06 8.12
CA GLN A 582 -10.85 -30.62 8.82
C GLN A 582 -11.12 -30.78 10.33
N LEU A 583 -11.84 -29.83 10.94
CA LEU A 583 -12.27 -29.93 12.33
C LEU A 583 -13.23 -31.10 12.54
N TYR A 584 -14.24 -31.27 11.68
CA TYR A 584 -15.13 -32.43 11.75
C TYR A 584 -14.38 -33.76 11.66
N ARG A 585 -13.39 -33.86 10.77
CA ARG A 585 -12.52 -35.04 10.68
C ARG A 585 -11.78 -35.31 11.99
N LEU A 586 -11.16 -34.28 12.60
CA LEU A 586 -10.50 -34.41 13.89
C LEU A 586 -11.47 -34.81 15.01
N MET A 587 -12.69 -34.31 15.03
CA MET A 587 -13.71 -34.71 16.01
C MET A 587 -14.07 -36.19 15.86
N GLY A 588 -14.18 -36.67 14.61
CA GLY A 588 -14.34 -38.10 14.31
C GLY A 588 -13.18 -38.94 14.86
N ASP A 589 -11.93 -38.49 14.65
CA ASP A 589 -10.73 -39.16 15.18
C ASP A 589 -10.72 -39.19 16.72
N LEU A 590 -11.19 -38.13 17.37
CA LEU A 590 -11.34 -38.04 18.83
C LEU A 590 -12.55 -38.78 19.39
N LYS A 591 -13.39 -39.39 18.52
CA LYS A 591 -14.66 -40.04 18.87
C LYS A 591 -15.58 -39.13 19.69
N THR A 592 -15.70 -37.88 19.25
CA THR A 592 -16.53 -36.85 19.86
C THR A 592 -17.34 -36.12 18.81
N SER A 593 -18.43 -35.46 19.21
CA SER A 593 -19.17 -34.55 18.34
C SER A 593 -18.90 -33.09 18.66
N ALA A 594 -19.17 -32.24 17.67
CA ALA A 594 -19.12 -30.78 17.77
C ALA A 594 -20.41 -30.20 17.19
N ASP A 595 -20.91 -29.16 17.84
CA ASP A 595 -21.96 -28.31 17.28
C ASP A 595 -21.31 -27.09 16.65
N VAL A 596 -21.86 -26.58 15.56
CA VAL A 596 -21.31 -25.42 14.85
C VAL A 596 -22.31 -24.26 14.84
N TRP A 597 -21.87 -23.09 15.30
CA TRP A 597 -22.63 -21.86 15.30
C TRP A 597 -22.00 -20.84 14.34
N ASN A 598 -22.76 -20.34 13.37
CA ASN A 598 -22.25 -19.35 12.42
C ASN A 598 -22.75 -17.93 12.78
N LEU A 599 -21.83 -17.06 13.21
CA LEU A 599 -22.14 -15.68 13.57
C LEU A 599 -22.66 -14.86 12.38
N SER A 600 -22.28 -15.18 11.15
CA SER A 600 -22.79 -14.50 9.96
C SER A 600 -24.23 -14.89 9.61
N VAL A 601 -24.75 -15.97 10.21
CA VAL A 601 -26.15 -16.40 10.06
C VAL A 601 -27.03 -15.89 11.20
N TYR A 602 -26.52 -15.91 12.45
CA TYR A 602 -27.33 -15.59 13.63
C TYR A 602 -27.08 -14.21 14.22
N GLY A 603 -26.01 -13.52 13.80
CA GLY A 603 -25.67 -12.17 14.21
C GLY A 603 -25.12 -12.01 15.62
N SER A 604 -25.43 -12.93 16.54
CA SER A 604 -25.09 -12.82 17.95
C SER A 604 -24.83 -14.19 18.59
N PHE A 605 -24.51 -14.18 19.89
CA PHE A 605 -24.48 -15.39 20.73
C PHE A 605 -25.83 -15.70 21.39
N ILE A 606 -26.86 -14.92 21.09
CA ILE A 606 -28.21 -15.15 21.59
C ILE A 606 -28.94 -16.05 20.61
N SER A 607 -29.39 -17.21 21.08
CA SER A 607 -30.18 -18.12 20.26
C SER A 607 -31.52 -17.46 19.91
N PRO A 608 -31.88 -17.33 18.62
CA PRO A 608 -33.17 -16.76 18.24
C PRO A 608 -34.34 -17.65 18.69
N THR A 609 -34.10 -18.94 18.94
CA THR A 609 -35.11 -19.90 19.39
C THR A 609 -35.35 -19.83 20.90
N THR A 610 -34.30 -19.71 21.71
CA THR A 610 -34.42 -19.76 23.18
C THR A 610 -34.34 -18.39 23.85
N GLY A 611 -33.84 -17.37 23.16
CA GLY A 611 -33.55 -16.05 23.72
C GLY A 611 -32.42 -16.04 24.75
N ARG A 612 -31.66 -17.13 24.88
CA ARG A 612 -30.57 -17.28 25.85
C ARG A 612 -29.21 -17.23 25.18
N CYS A 613 -28.19 -16.89 25.96
CA CYS A 613 -26.79 -16.96 25.53
C CYS A 613 -26.39 -18.43 25.30
N LEU A 614 -26.06 -18.75 24.05
CA LEU A 614 -25.64 -20.07 23.58
C LEU A 614 -24.49 -20.67 24.39
N LEU A 615 -23.55 -19.83 24.83
CA LEU A 615 -22.33 -20.28 25.51
C LEU A 615 -22.65 -21.02 26.82
N LEU A 616 -23.79 -20.70 27.46
CA LEU A 616 -24.21 -21.32 28.72
C LEU A 616 -24.56 -22.81 28.57
N ASP A 617 -24.99 -23.23 27.38
CA ASP A 617 -25.35 -24.63 27.09
C ASP A 617 -24.11 -25.55 27.01
N TYR A 618 -22.91 -24.95 27.01
CA TYR A 618 -21.62 -25.66 26.91
C TYR A 618 -20.75 -25.53 28.16
N ILE A 619 -21.35 -25.26 29.32
CA ILE A 619 -20.63 -25.22 30.59
C ILE A 619 -19.84 -26.52 30.86
N GLY A 620 -18.55 -26.39 31.15
CA GLY A 620 -17.65 -27.53 31.40
C GLY A 620 -17.16 -28.26 30.14
N LYS A 621 -17.46 -27.73 28.94
CA LYS A 621 -17.05 -28.26 27.64
C LYS A 621 -15.97 -27.40 26.97
N THR A 622 -15.68 -27.62 25.69
CA THR A 622 -14.78 -26.76 24.91
C THR A 622 -15.58 -25.87 23.97
N ILE A 623 -15.22 -24.59 23.91
CA ILE A 623 -15.76 -23.62 22.97
C ILE A 623 -14.59 -23.09 22.13
N VAL A 624 -14.67 -23.29 20.82
CA VAL A 624 -13.70 -22.82 19.84
C VAL A 624 -14.33 -21.66 19.07
N ILE A 625 -13.74 -20.47 19.09
CA ILE A 625 -14.32 -19.28 18.49
C ILE A 625 -13.33 -18.65 17.52
N PHE A 626 -13.59 -18.80 16.22
CA PHE A 626 -12.73 -18.22 15.21
C PHE A 626 -12.69 -16.69 15.32
N GLY A 627 -11.48 -16.18 15.58
CA GLY A 627 -11.17 -14.78 15.82
C GLY A 627 -10.83 -14.00 14.55
N ASN A 628 -10.92 -14.64 13.37
CA ASN A 628 -10.71 -13.98 12.09
C ASN A 628 -11.77 -12.86 11.90
N PRO A 629 -11.39 -11.73 11.30
CA PRO A 629 -12.33 -10.66 11.04
C PRO A 629 -13.28 -11.07 9.90
N PHE A 630 -14.53 -10.59 9.95
CA PHE A 630 -15.54 -10.83 8.93
C PHE A 630 -16.44 -9.60 8.74
N GLU A 631 -17.04 -9.49 7.55
CA GLU A 631 -17.99 -8.42 7.27
C GLU A 631 -19.29 -8.65 8.06
N TYR A 632 -19.59 -7.75 9.00
CA TYR A 632 -20.72 -7.87 9.90
C TYR A 632 -21.91 -7.06 9.40
N PHE A 633 -22.79 -7.70 8.61
CA PHE A 633 -24.07 -7.13 8.14
C PHE A 633 -23.94 -5.70 7.59
N ARG A 634 -22.83 -5.38 6.92
CA ARG A 634 -22.48 -4.05 6.35
C ARG A 634 -22.08 -2.95 7.34
N GLN A 635 -21.90 -3.25 8.62
CA GLN A 635 -21.28 -2.30 9.56
C GLN A 635 -19.75 -2.30 9.53
N GLY A 636 -19.16 -2.90 8.49
CA GLY A 636 -17.74 -3.13 8.37
C GLY A 636 -17.27 -4.39 9.07
N MET A 637 -15.94 -4.53 9.19
CA MET A 637 -15.33 -5.71 9.79
C MET A 637 -15.61 -5.77 11.30
N ARG A 638 -15.95 -6.96 11.79
CA ARG A 638 -16.00 -7.29 13.22
C ARG A 638 -15.19 -8.56 13.47
N SER A 639 -14.87 -8.79 14.73
CA SER A 639 -14.34 -10.04 15.24
C SER A 639 -15.31 -10.65 16.23
N ALA A 640 -15.26 -11.96 16.41
CA ALA A 640 -16.15 -12.65 17.33
C ALA A 640 -16.02 -12.15 18.78
N PHE A 641 -14.80 -11.82 19.25
CA PHE A 641 -14.59 -11.32 20.62
C PHE A 641 -15.21 -9.94 20.87
N GLY A 642 -15.36 -9.11 19.84
CA GLY A 642 -16.10 -7.84 19.95
C GLY A 642 -17.60 -8.00 20.19
N LEU A 643 -18.13 -9.21 20.01
CA LEU A 643 -19.54 -9.57 20.17
C LEU A 643 -19.79 -10.42 21.44
N ILE A 644 -18.75 -10.66 22.25
CA ILE A 644 -18.84 -11.51 23.44
C ILE A 644 -18.52 -10.71 24.70
N ASP A 645 -19.38 -10.86 25.69
CA ASP A 645 -19.12 -10.37 27.04
C ASP A 645 -17.94 -11.14 27.68
N PRO A 646 -16.82 -10.47 28.02
CA PRO A 646 -15.69 -11.12 28.70
C PRO A 646 -16.06 -11.69 30.08
N PHE A 647 -17.07 -11.16 30.76
CA PHE A 647 -17.55 -11.71 32.04
C PHE A 647 -18.18 -13.10 31.86
N VAL A 648 -19.00 -13.29 30.82
CA VAL A 648 -19.61 -14.58 30.51
C VAL A 648 -18.52 -15.62 30.24
N VAL A 649 -17.48 -15.25 29.48
CA VAL A 649 -16.33 -16.13 29.22
C VAL A 649 -15.58 -16.43 30.52
N ALA A 650 -15.31 -15.43 31.37
CA ALA A 650 -14.63 -15.63 32.63
C ALA A 650 -15.39 -16.57 33.57
N HIS A 651 -16.72 -16.40 33.66
CA HIS A 651 -17.60 -17.23 34.46
C HIS A 651 -17.60 -18.68 33.98
N LEU A 652 -17.80 -18.90 32.67
CA LEU A 652 -17.78 -20.23 32.07
C LEU A 652 -16.41 -20.90 32.21
N ALA A 653 -15.33 -20.14 32.05
CA ALA A 653 -13.98 -20.65 32.19
C ALA A 653 -13.64 -21.04 33.63
N ALA A 654 -14.12 -20.27 34.62
CA ALA A 654 -14.02 -20.62 36.04
C ALA A 654 -14.80 -21.91 36.37
N ALA A 655 -15.97 -22.11 35.73
CA ALA A 655 -16.76 -23.33 35.87
C ALA A 655 -16.08 -24.58 35.24
N GLY A 656 -15.06 -24.39 34.40
CA GLY A 656 -14.27 -25.45 33.78
C GLY A 656 -14.50 -25.62 32.28
N THR A 657 -15.16 -24.65 31.65
CA THR A 657 -15.23 -24.54 30.18
C THR A 657 -13.88 -24.07 29.65
N ASN A 658 -13.41 -24.61 28.55
CA ASN A 658 -12.18 -24.16 27.91
C ASN A 658 -12.49 -23.36 26.65
N PHE A 659 -11.80 -22.24 26.47
CA PHE A 659 -11.93 -21.40 25.29
C PHE A 659 -10.66 -21.44 24.44
N LEU A 660 -10.85 -21.57 23.13
CA LEU A 660 -9.80 -21.47 22.13
C LEU A 660 -10.24 -20.49 21.04
N PHE A 661 -9.45 -19.46 20.80
CA PHE A 661 -9.67 -18.46 19.77
C PHE A 661 -8.66 -18.64 18.63
N PRO A 662 -8.93 -19.50 17.63
CA PRO A 662 -8.07 -19.65 16.46
C PRO A 662 -8.17 -18.43 15.52
N GLU A 663 -7.19 -18.29 14.62
CA GLU A 663 -7.12 -17.24 13.59
C GLU A 663 -7.24 -15.80 14.10
N THR A 664 -6.77 -15.52 15.31
CA THR A 664 -6.71 -14.14 15.79
C THR A 664 -5.63 -13.34 15.06
N VAL A 665 -5.90 -12.06 14.81
CA VAL A 665 -4.93 -11.14 14.19
C VAL A 665 -3.87 -10.76 15.22
N SER A 666 -2.58 -10.95 14.87
CA SER A 666 -1.48 -10.56 15.76
C SER A 666 -1.45 -9.04 15.94
N GLY A 667 -1.21 -8.59 17.17
CA GLY A 667 -1.12 -7.15 17.49
C GLY A 667 -2.46 -6.44 17.65
N ASP A 668 -3.58 -7.18 17.69
CA ASP A 668 -4.89 -6.56 17.90
C ASP A 668 -5.02 -5.96 19.32
N ALA A 669 -5.00 -4.64 19.40
CA ALA A 669 -5.17 -3.89 20.64
C ALA A 669 -6.54 -4.14 21.30
N SER A 670 -7.58 -4.40 20.50
CA SER A 670 -8.91 -4.70 21.00
C SER A 670 -8.98 -6.08 21.67
N LEU A 671 -8.25 -7.07 21.15
CA LEU A 671 -8.09 -8.37 21.80
C LEU A 671 -7.36 -8.24 23.14
N SER A 672 -6.25 -7.50 23.16
CA SER A 672 -5.49 -7.26 24.40
C SER A 672 -6.32 -6.54 25.47
N SER A 673 -7.10 -5.53 25.05
CA SER A 673 -8.06 -4.83 25.91
C SER A 673 -9.15 -5.78 26.41
N TRP A 674 -9.73 -6.61 25.53
CA TRP A 674 -10.76 -7.58 25.90
C TRP A 674 -10.24 -8.62 26.92
N PHE A 675 -9.02 -9.14 26.74
CA PHE A 675 -8.38 -10.02 27.73
C PHE A 675 -8.15 -9.32 29.08
N SER A 676 -7.88 -8.01 29.09
CA SER A 676 -7.74 -7.27 30.35
C SER A 676 -9.05 -7.24 31.16
N HIS A 677 -10.20 -7.15 30.47
CA HIS A 677 -11.53 -7.26 31.07
C HIS A 677 -11.87 -8.70 31.48
N LEU A 678 -11.36 -9.69 30.74
CA LEU A 678 -11.50 -11.11 31.07
C LEU A 678 -10.76 -11.48 32.37
N TYR A 679 -9.54 -10.98 32.59
CA TYR A 679 -8.74 -11.34 33.77
C TYR A 679 -9.38 -10.88 35.07
N PHE A 680 -9.91 -9.66 35.07
CA PHE A 680 -10.54 -9.03 36.22
C PHE A 680 -11.90 -8.47 35.81
N PRO A 681 -12.92 -9.33 35.67
CA PRO A 681 -14.23 -8.90 35.24
C PRO A 681 -14.81 -7.91 36.23
N THR A 682 -15.43 -6.86 35.69
CA THR A 682 -16.06 -5.81 36.46
C THR A 682 -17.58 -5.93 36.36
N TYR A 683 -18.20 -6.39 37.43
CA TYR A 683 -19.64 -6.50 37.54
C TYR A 683 -20.15 -5.75 38.78
N VAL A 684 -21.41 -5.34 38.71
CA VAL A 684 -22.09 -4.64 39.79
C VAL A 684 -22.28 -5.60 40.96
N VAL A 685 -21.92 -5.14 42.15
CA VAL A 685 -22.10 -5.91 43.37
C VAL A 685 -23.60 -5.98 43.67
N ALA A 686 -24.11 -7.19 43.88
CA ALA A 686 -25.52 -7.39 44.18
C ALA A 686 -25.89 -6.65 45.48
N PRO A 687 -27.04 -5.95 45.55
CA PRO A 687 -27.46 -5.22 46.75
C PRO A 687 -27.52 -6.08 48.02
N GLU A 688 -27.80 -7.37 47.86
CA GLU A 688 -27.91 -8.38 48.92
C GLU A 688 -26.58 -8.92 49.47
N THR A 689 -25.43 -8.55 48.90
CA THR A 689 -24.13 -9.06 49.36
C THR A 689 -23.81 -8.57 50.77
N GLN A 690 -23.85 -9.46 51.76
CA GLN A 690 -23.58 -9.14 53.17
C GLN A 690 -22.08 -8.94 53.43
N ALA A 691 -21.75 -7.96 54.28
CA ALA A 691 -20.38 -7.73 54.71
C ALA A 691 -19.93 -8.81 55.71
N ILE A 692 -18.80 -9.45 55.44
CA ILE A 692 -18.17 -10.47 56.31
C ILE A 692 -17.01 -9.88 57.13
N ASP A 693 -16.55 -10.61 58.15
CA ASP A 693 -15.32 -10.26 58.85
C ASP A 693 -14.10 -10.60 57.95
N ARG A 694 -13.15 -9.68 57.85
CA ARG A 694 -11.88 -9.89 57.15
C ARG A 694 -11.19 -11.20 57.56
N LYS A 695 -11.27 -11.59 58.84
CA LYS A 695 -10.65 -12.82 59.36
C LYS A 695 -11.23 -14.10 58.76
N ILE A 696 -12.50 -14.07 58.35
CA ILE A 696 -13.17 -15.23 57.74
C ILE A 696 -13.20 -15.17 56.22
N LEU A 697 -12.67 -14.11 55.59
CA LEU A 697 -12.64 -13.95 54.13
C LEU A 697 -12.00 -15.15 53.42
N ILE A 698 -10.77 -15.52 53.79
CA ILE A 698 -10.04 -16.62 53.14
C ILE A 698 -10.70 -17.98 53.42
N PRO A 699 -11.13 -18.32 54.66
CA PRO A 699 -11.94 -19.51 54.91
C PRO A 699 -13.22 -19.58 54.08
N THR A 700 -13.93 -18.46 53.92
CA THR A 700 -15.17 -18.37 53.13
C THR A 700 -14.89 -18.65 51.66
N ILE A 701 -13.91 -17.97 51.08
CA ILE A 701 -13.49 -18.20 49.68
C ILE A 701 -13.08 -19.66 49.47
N ASN A 702 -12.26 -20.26 50.35
CA ASN A 702 -11.88 -21.66 50.23
C ASN A 702 -13.08 -22.64 50.29
N CYS A 703 -14.11 -22.31 51.06
CA CYS A 703 -15.32 -23.13 51.15
C CYS A 703 -16.13 -23.05 49.85
N GLU A 704 -16.32 -21.84 49.33
CA GLU A 704 -17.11 -21.53 48.14
C GLU A 704 -16.42 -21.90 46.84
N GLN A 705 -15.09 -21.97 46.80
CA GLN A 705 -14.31 -22.45 45.65
C GLN A 705 -14.74 -23.84 45.14
N ARG A 706 -15.43 -24.63 45.96
CA ARG A 706 -16.06 -25.89 45.53
C ARG A 706 -17.16 -25.69 44.48
N ASN A 707 -17.83 -24.54 44.50
CA ASN A 707 -18.96 -24.21 43.62
C ASN A 707 -18.51 -23.57 42.29
N ARG A 708 -17.23 -23.18 42.15
CA ARG A 708 -16.62 -22.66 40.91
C ARG A 708 -17.29 -21.40 40.33
N ASN A 709 -18.02 -20.65 41.14
CA ASN A 709 -18.60 -19.38 40.73
C ASN A 709 -17.59 -18.24 40.92
N LEU A 710 -17.79 -17.15 40.18
CA LEU A 710 -17.06 -15.89 40.39
C LEU A 710 -17.84 -15.07 41.41
N ASP A 711 -17.46 -15.21 42.67
CA ASP A 711 -18.18 -14.58 43.77
C ASP A 711 -17.57 -13.20 44.13
N THR A 712 -18.39 -12.37 44.78
CA THR A 712 -17.98 -11.08 45.34
C THR A 712 -18.15 -11.09 46.84
N HIS A 713 -17.11 -10.62 47.53
CA HIS A 713 -17.09 -10.48 48.98
C HIS A 713 -16.89 -9.03 49.37
N ILE A 714 -17.45 -8.69 50.52
CA ILE A 714 -17.41 -7.34 51.07
C ILE A 714 -16.99 -7.43 52.53
N PHE A 715 -16.10 -6.57 52.99
CA PHE A 715 -15.88 -6.38 54.42
C PHE A 715 -15.67 -4.91 54.80
N ILE A 716 -15.93 -4.59 56.06
CA ILE A 716 -15.85 -3.21 56.57
C ILE A 716 -14.45 -2.92 57.10
N ALA A 717 -13.82 -1.85 56.61
CA ALA A 717 -12.56 -1.35 57.15
C ALA A 717 -12.80 -0.39 58.32
N LYS A 718 -12.27 -0.73 59.50
CA LYS A 718 -12.36 0.12 60.69
C LYS A 718 -11.38 1.29 60.61
N THR A 719 -11.80 2.47 61.08
CA THR A 719 -10.93 3.66 61.16
C THR A 719 -9.75 3.41 62.10
N GLN A 720 -8.54 3.88 61.75
CA GLN A 720 -7.36 3.80 62.61
C GLN A 720 -7.06 5.19 63.21
N LEU A 721 -6.71 5.24 64.50
CA LEU A 721 -6.24 6.48 65.13
C LEU A 721 -5.04 7.01 64.32
N LEU A 722 -5.06 8.31 63.98
CA LEU A 722 -3.99 9.06 63.29
C LEU A 722 -3.83 8.86 61.76
N LYS A 723 -4.62 7.99 61.10
CA LYS A 723 -4.60 7.87 59.62
C LYS A 723 -5.88 8.39 58.97
N LYS A 724 -5.75 9.06 57.82
CA LYS A 724 -6.91 9.46 57.00
C LYS A 724 -7.64 8.22 56.48
N ASN A 725 -8.98 8.19 56.53
CA ASN A 725 -9.80 7.04 56.13
C ASN A 725 -9.46 6.50 54.73
N LYS A 726 -9.21 7.38 53.75
CA LYS A 726 -8.80 6.98 52.39
C LYS A 726 -7.46 6.23 52.37
N ALA A 727 -6.48 6.65 53.17
CA ALA A 727 -5.20 5.95 53.29
C ALA A 727 -5.34 4.59 53.98
N VAL A 728 -6.20 4.50 55.02
CA VAL A 728 -6.52 3.23 55.68
C VAL A 728 -7.14 2.24 54.69
N LEU A 729 -8.08 2.69 53.87
CA LEU A 729 -8.72 1.84 52.85
C LEU A 729 -7.75 1.35 51.79
N VAL A 730 -6.88 2.22 51.28
CA VAL A 730 -5.86 1.83 50.27
C VAL A 730 -4.86 0.83 50.87
N ASP A 731 -4.40 1.06 52.10
CA ASP A 731 -3.52 0.11 52.81
C ASP A 731 -4.22 -1.25 52.98
N GLU A 732 -5.49 -1.24 53.36
CA GLU A 732 -6.28 -2.45 53.59
C GLU A 732 -6.55 -3.23 52.30
N THR A 733 -6.83 -2.52 51.21
CA THR A 733 -6.98 -3.07 49.86
C THR A 733 -5.70 -3.79 49.41
N LYS A 734 -4.54 -3.13 49.54
CA LYS A 734 -3.24 -3.72 49.18
C LYS A 734 -2.88 -4.92 50.05
N ARG A 735 -3.12 -4.84 51.37
CA ARG A 735 -2.89 -5.96 52.30
C ARG A 735 -3.78 -7.15 51.98
N THR A 736 -5.02 -6.91 51.60
CA THR A 736 -5.98 -7.96 51.25
C THR A 736 -5.59 -8.62 49.95
N ALA A 737 -5.29 -7.87 48.89
CA ALA A 737 -4.80 -8.42 47.62
C ALA A 737 -3.56 -9.30 47.84
N LYS A 738 -2.57 -8.80 48.59
CA LYS A 738 -1.37 -9.58 48.95
C LYS A 738 -1.69 -10.85 49.73
N SER A 739 -2.59 -10.77 50.72
CA SER A 739 -3.00 -11.95 51.50
C SER A 739 -3.74 -12.98 50.66
N LEU A 740 -4.51 -12.56 49.65
CA LEU A 740 -5.18 -13.47 48.74
C LEU A 740 -4.17 -14.22 47.86
N ASP A 741 -3.15 -13.54 47.33
CA ASP A 741 -2.09 -14.20 46.56
C ASP A 741 -1.28 -15.21 47.40
N GLU A 742 -1.00 -14.88 48.66
CA GLU A 742 -0.24 -15.74 49.57
C GLU A 742 -0.98 -17.04 49.93
N TYR A 743 -2.29 -16.96 50.17
CA TYR A 743 -3.13 -18.10 50.59
C TYR A 743 -3.78 -18.84 49.42
N LEU A 744 -4.03 -18.17 48.29
CA LEU A 744 -4.76 -18.69 47.13
C LEU A 744 -3.99 -18.39 45.81
N PRO A 745 -2.75 -18.88 45.67
CA PRO A 745 -1.81 -18.48 44.60
C PRO A 745 -2.24 -18.84 43.17
N LEU A 746 -3.25 -19.69 43.02
CA LEU A 746 -3.83 -20.11 41.73
C LEU A 746 -5.08 -19.32 41.34
N HIS A 747 -5.48 -18.35 42.16
CA HIS A 747 -6.62 -17.48 41.92
C HIS A 747 -6.16 -16.05 41.67
N ARG A 748 -7.02 -15.28 41.00
CA ARG A 748 -6.84 -13.84 40.81
C ARG A 748 -7.99 -13.14 41.51
N PHE A 749 -7.72 -11.99 42.11
CA PHE A 749 -8.73 -11.16 42.71
C PHE A 749 -8.51 -9.70 42.31
N SER A 750 -9.59 -8.96 42.13
CA SER A 750 -9.53 -7.51 42.16
C SER A 750 -10.10 -7.01 43.48
N VAL A 751 -9.33 -6.18 44.16
CA VAL A 751 -9.69 -5.60 45.45
C VAL A 751 -9.81 -4.11 45.27
N SER A 752 -10.97 -3.54 45.59
CA SER A 752 -11.23 -2.10 45.41
C SER A 752 -11.88 -1.51 46.67
N PRO A 753 -11.45 -0.33 47.12
CA PRO A 753 -12.11 0.38 48.21
C PRO A 753 -13.35 1.12 47.72
N VAL A 754 -14.35 1.22 48.59
CA VAL A 754 -15.51 2.11 48.44
C VAL A 754 -15.57 3.00 49.68
N THR A 755 -15.47 4.30 49.47
CA THR A 755 -15.47 5.25 50.57
C THR A 755 -16.86 5.35 51.20
N SER A 756 -16.92 5.32 52.54
CA SER A 756 -18.18 5.52 53.27
C SER A 756 -18.34 6.98 53.67
N ILE A 757 -19.59 7.43 53.72
CA ILE A 757 -19.97 8.75 54.24
C ILE A 757 -19.90 8.78 55.79
N SER A 758 -19.85 7.62 56.45
CA SER A 758 -19.86 7.51 57.91
C SER A 758 -18.52 7.88 58.57
N LYS A 759 -18.56 8.68 59.64
CA LYS A 759 -17.36 9.04 60.44
C LYS A 759 -16.75 7.88 61.22
N LYS A 760 -17.51 6.80 61.49
CA LYS A 760 -17.07 5.65 62.31
C LYS A 760 -16.49 4.49 61.50
N ILE A 761 -16.63 4.53 60.17
CA ILE A 761 -16.22 3.47 59.26
C ILE A 761 -15.32 4.11 58.21
N ALA A 762 -14.12 3.56 57.99
CA ALA A 762 -13.22 4.13 56.98
C ALA A 762 -13.82 3.97 55.57
N GLY A 763 -14.46 2.82 55.36
CA GLY A 763 -15.24 2.47 54.18
C GLY A 763 -15.39 0.96 54.08
N THR A 764 -15.68 0.50 52.88
CA THR A 764 -15.90 -0.89 52.55
C THR A 764 -14.83 -1.36 51.57
N VAL A 765 -14.34 -2.58 51.71
CA VAL A 765 -13.44 -3.21 50.73
C VAL A 765 -14.23 -4.28 49.99
N ILE A 766 -14.26 -4.17 48.66
CA ILE A 766 -14.87 -5.13 47.76
C ILE A 766 -13.78 -6.02 47.19
N VAL A 767 -13.95 -7.33 47.31
CA VAL A 767 -13.09 -8.37 46.75
C VAL A 767 -13.89 -9.10 45.68
N ARG A 768 -13.50 -8.96 44.42
CA ARG A 768 -14.11 -9.69 43.30
C ARG A 768 -13.17 -10.79 42.84
N GLN A 769 -13.71 -11.98 42.63
CA GLN A 769 -12.93 -13.05 42.05
C GLN A 769 -12.71 -12.81 40.56
N GLY A 770 -11.44 -12.85 40.15
CA GLY A 770 -11.01 -12.79 38.75
C GLY A 770 -10.91 -14.16 38.10
N LEU A 771 -10.52 -14.20 36.82
CA LEU A 771 -10.31 -15.44 36.10
C LEU A 771 -9.22 -16.27 36.80
N PRO A 772 -9.52 -17.49 37.30
CA PRO A 772 -8.53 -18.32 37.97
C PRO A 772 -7.34 -18.63 37.06
N ARG A 773 -6.14 -18.74 37.63
CA ARG A 773 -4.91 -19.01 36.86
C ARG A 773 -4.89 -20.41 36.25
N TYR A 774 -5.79 -21.29 36.68
CA TYR A 774 -5.96 -22.62 36.09
C TYR A 774 -6.98 -22.65 34.95
N ALA A 775 -7.78 -21.59 34.76
CA ALA A 775 -8.78 -21.51 33.71
C ALA A 775 -8.08 -21.35 32.36
N ARG A 776 -8.61 -22.01 31.33
CA ARG A 776 -7.96 -22.09 30.02
C ARG A 776 -8.74 -21.27 29.00
N VAL A 777 -8.19 -20.11 28.68
CA VAL A 777 -8.65 -19.24 27.60
C VAL A 777 -7.43 -18.90 26.75
N ALA A 778 -7.34 -19.46 25.56
CA ALA A 778 -6.18 -19.30 24.69
C ALA A 778 -6.58 -18.67 23.36
N ALA A 779 -5.77 -17.75 22.83
CA ALA A 779 -5.87 -17.24 21.48
C ALA A 779 -4.62 -17.63 20.68
N ALA A 780 -4.81 -18.18 19.49
CA ALA A 780 -3.74 -18.60 18.60
C ALA A 780 -3.72 -17.68 17.38
N TYR A 781 -2.59 -17.01 17.17
CA TYR A 781 -2.43 -16.11 16.02
C TYR A 781 -2.03 -16.88 14.75
N GLY A 782 -2.39 -16.34 13.59
CA GLY A 782 -2.05 -16.92 12.28
C GLY A 782 -3.15 -17.79 11.67
N TYR A 783 -2.94 -18.25 10.44
CA TYR A 783 -3.93 -19.00 9.67
C TYR A 783 -4.05 -20.45 10.18
N TRP A 784 -5.27 -20.97 10.25
CA TRP A 784 -5.55 -22.33 10.72
C TRP A 784 -5.84 -23.33 9.61
N HIS A 785 -5.89 -22.86 8.36
CA HIS A 785 -6.03 -23.70 7.18
C HIS A 785 -4.65 -23.98 6.56
N ASP A 786 -4.37 -25.26 6.35
CA ASP A 786 -3.32 -25.71 5.43
C ASP A 786 -3.95 -26.17 4.11
N PHE A 787 -3.17 -26.21 3.03
CA PHE A 787 -3.57 -26.77 1.72
C PHE A 787 -3.81 -28.30 1.74
N GLY A 788 -3.91 -28.91 2.92
CA GLY A 788 -4.07 -30.34 3.10
C GLY A 788 -5.47 -30.76 3.55
N ASP A 789 -5.67 -32.07 3.65
CA ASP A 789 -6.93 -32.67 4.12
C ASP A 789 -7.09 -32.67 5.65
N ARG A 790 -6.09 -32.19 6.40
CA ARG A 790 -6.05 -32.25 7.86
C ARG A 790 -5.52 -30.95 8.42
N LEU A 791 -5.91 -30.66 9.65
CA LEU A 791 -5.28 -29.63 10.45
C LEU A 791 -3.78 -29.94 10.59
N SER A 792 -2.96 -28.88 10.68
CA SER A 792 -1.55 -29.02 11.04
C SER A 792 -1.41 -29.78 12.36
N ASP A 793 -0.25 -30.40 12.59
CA ASP A 793 0.01 -31.11 13.85
C ASP A 793 -0.09 -30.13 15.04
N LEU A 794 0.27 -28.85 14.86
CA LEU A 794 0.08 -27.80 15.87
C LEU A 794 -1.39 -27.51 16.16
N ASN A 795 -2.20 -27.27 15.13
CA ASN A 795 -3.62 -26.96 15.31
C ASN A 795 -4.36 -28.15 15.92
N THR A 796 -3.98 -29.36 15.52
CA THR A 796 -4.43 -30.61 16.14
C THR A 796 -4.07 -30.67 17.63
N PHE A 797 -2.82 -30.37 18.00
CA PHE A 797 -2.40 -30.29 19.39
C PHE A 797 -3.20 -29.24 20.18
N MET A 798 -3.41 -28.04 19.61
CA MET A 798 -4.15 -26.97 20.27
C MET A 798 -5.62 -27.32 20.50
N MET A 799 -6.26 -28.00 19.54
CA MET A 799 -7.62 -28.54 19.67
C MET A 799 -7.71 -29.63 20.74
N ILE A 800 -6.74 -30.54 20.79
CA ILE A 800 -6.69 -31.56 21.83
C ILE A 800 -6.47 -30.92 23.19
N ALA A 801 -5.55 -29.97 23.27
CA ALA A 801 -5.21 -29.30 24.51
C ALA A 801 -6.38 -28.42 25.01
N SER A 802 -7.22 -27.87 24.12
CA SER A 802 -8.43 -27.13 24.50
C SER A 802 -9.53 -28.01 25.11
N LEU A 803 -9.46 -29.34 25.03
CA LEU A 803 -10.37 -30.22 25.77
C LEU A 803 -10.30 -29.96 27.29
N PRO A 804 -11.43 -30.03 28.02
CA PRO A 804 -11.44 -29.87 29.47
C PRO A 804 -10.45 -30.85 30.10
N PHE A 805 -9.67 -30.39 31.08
CA PHE A 805 -8.60 -31.19 31.70
C PHE A 805 -9.14 -32.58 32.12
N LYS A 806 -10.32 -32.60 32.75
CA LYS A 806 -10.99 -33.83 33.19
C LYS A 806 -11.24 -34.83 32.04
N THR A 807 -11.60 -34.33 30.86
CA THR A 807 -11.85 -35.13 29.67
C THR A 807 -10.55 -35.73 29.14
N ARG A 808 -9.48 -34.95 29.05
CA ARG A 808 -8.14 -35.45 28.67
C ARG A 808 -7.59 -36.50 29.63
N VAL A 809 -7.78 -36.30 30.94
CA VAL A 809 -7.42 -37.30 31.97
C VAL A 809 -8.16 -38.62 31.74
N LYS A 810 -9.46 -38.57 31.43
CA LYS A 810 -10.24 -39.77 31.09
C LYS A 810 -9.72 -40.44 29.81
N ILE A 811 -9.50 -39.69 28.74
CA ILE A 811 -8.93 -40.22 27.48
C ILE A 811 -7.59 -40.90 27.75
N PHE A 812 -6.72 -40.26 28.52
CA PHE A 812 -5.41 -40.78 28.90
C PHE A 812 -5.51 -42.09 29.71
N TRP A 813 -6.28 -42.11 30.80
CA TRP A 813 -6.39 -43.31 31.65
C TRP A 813 -7.20 -44.45 31.01
N ASN A 814 -8.16 -44.14 30.13
CA ASN A 814 -8.89 -45.16 29.37
C ASN A 814 -7.94 -45.96 28.46
N ARG A 815 -6.93 -45.32 27.86
CA ARG A 815 -5.89 -46.02 27.06
C ARG A 815 -5.14 -47.09 27.86
N PHE A 816 -4.91 -46.88 29.15
CA PHE A 816 -4.08 -47.77 29.98
C PHE A 816 -4.86 -48.70 30.90
N SER A 817 -6.18 -48.52 31.02
CA SER A 817 -7.04 -49.33 31.89
C SER A 817 -7.72 -50.50 31.18
N GLY A 818 -7.59 -50.62 29.85
CA GLY A 818 -8.24 -51.66 29.05
C GLY A 818 -9.76 -51.49 28.90
N ASN A 819 -10.35 -50.49 29.57
CA ASN A 819 -11.74 -50.11 29.39
C ASN A 819 -11.87 -49.38 28.05
N ILE A 820 -12.31 -50.11 27.03
CA ILE A 820 -12.87 -49.49 25.83
C ILE A 820 -14.05 -48.63 26.32
N PRO A 821 -14.07 -47.30 26.09
CA PRO A 821 -15.20 -46.49 26.49
C PRO A 821 -16.47 -47.08 25.84
N PRO A 822 -17.60 -47.15 26.56
CA PRO A 822 -18.87 -47.55 25.95
C PRO A 822 -19.11 -46.63 24.77
N ASP A 823 -19.36 -47.23 23.61
CA ASP A 823 -19.64 -46.53 22.36
C ASP A 823 -20.84 -45.58 22.58
N PRO A 824 -20.65 -44.25 22.56
CA PRO A 824 -21.76 -43.33 22.73
C PRO A 824 -22.61 -43.20 21.47
N ALA A 825 -22.20 -43.81 20.35
CA ALA A 825 -22.80 -43.62 19.03
C ALA A 825 -23.61 -44.85 18.58
N GLY A 826 -24.71 -45.13 19.30
CA GLY A 826 -25.72 -46.08 18.84
C GLY A 826 -26.54 -45.60 17.64
N ASP A 827 -26.58 -44.29 17.39
CA ASP A 827 -27.29 -43.68 16.26
C ASP A 827 -26.68 -42.29 15.97
N MET A 828 -25.87 -42.12 14.90
CA MET A 828 -25.78 -40.87 14.09
C MET A 828 -24.51 -40.76 13.23
N TYR A 829 -24.76 -40.34 11.98
CA TYR A 829 -23.88 -39.95 10.87
C TYR A 829 -23.23 -41.06 10.04
N ASP A 830 -23.82 -41.28 8.87
CA ASP A 830 -23.23 -41.97 7.74
C ASP A 830 -22.08 -41.12 7.17
N VAL A 831 -20.85 -41.39 7.61
CA VAL A 831 -19.62 -40.75 7.12
C VAL A 831 -19.30 -41.17 5.67
N SER A 832 -20.04 -42.12 5.09
CA SER A 832 -19.82 -42.61 3.72
C SER A 832 -20.08 -41.57 2.61
N VAL A 833 -20.71 -40.43 2.93
CA VAL A 833 -20.95 -39.35 1.95
C VAL A 833 -19.66 -38.60 1.56
N PHE A 834 -18.65 -38.56 2.44
CA PHE A 834 -17.41 -37.78 2.19
C PHE A 834 -16.29 -38.55 1.47
N GLU A 835 -16.39 -39.88 1.30
CA GLU A 835 -15.35 -40.66 0.60
C GLU A 835 -15.56 -40.78 -0.92
N SER A 836 -16.64 -40.21 -1.50
CA SER A 836 -17.00 -40.46 -2.91
C SER A 836 -16.59 -39.40 -3.95
N THR A 837 -15.95 -38.29 -3.59
CA THR A 837 -15.56 -37.24 -4.55
C THR A 837 -14.06 -37.12 -4.72
N THR A 838 -13.42 -38.13 -5.29
CA THR A 838 -12.21 -37.94 -6.10
C THR A 838 -12.59 -38.12 -7.57
N ASN A 839 -13.10 -37.05 -8.17
CA ASN A 839 -13.38 -36.99 -9.60
C ASN A 839 -12.08 -37.16 -10.39
N LYS A 840 -11.86 -38.34 -10.96
CA LYS A 840 -11.02 -38.51 -12.15
C LYS A 840 -11.76 -37.90 -13.34
N PRO A 841 -11.14 -37.04 -14.16
CA PRO A 841 -11.77 -36.62 -15.40
C PRO A 841 -11.84 -37.81 -16.35
N ILE A 842 -13.07 -38.18 -16.72
CA ILE A 842 -13.37 -39.05 -17.86
C ILE A 842 -13.27 -38.17 -19.10
N LEU A 843 -12.25 -38.41 -19.93
CA LEU A 843 -12.23 -37.99 -21.33
C LEU A 843 -12.22 -39.25 -22.20
N ASN A 844 -13.18 -39.31 -23.12
CA ASN A 844 -13.40 -40.31 -24.16
C ASN A 844 -13.81 -39.51 -25.42
N PRO A 845 -13.77 -40.06 -26.64
CA PRO A 845 -12.66 -40.69 -27.35
C PRO A 845 -12.41 -40.01 -28.74
N SER A 846 -11.44 -40.54 -29.49
CA SER A 846 -11.32 -40.45 -30.96
C SER A 846 -10.65 -39.21 -31.56
N GLY A 847 -9.47 -39.41 -32.15
CA GLY A 847 -8.79 -38.43 -33.00
C GLY A 847 -7.39 -38.91 -33.38
N VAL A 848 -7.32 -39.86 -34.32
CA VAL A 848 -6.06 -40.29 -34.94
C VAL A 848 -5.55 -39.17 -35.83
N VAL A 849 -4.40 -38.59 -35.51
CA VAL A 849 -3.52 -37.88 -36.45
C VAL A 849 -2.07 -38.18 -36.06
N GLU A 850 -1.38 -38.92 -36.91
CA GLU A 850 0.08 -38.99 -36.97
C GLU A 850 0.63 -37.59 -37.32
N LEU A 851 1.69 -37.14 -36.64
CA LEU A 851 2.92 -36.66 -37.29
C LEU A 851 3.95 -36.11 -36.30
N ASP A 852 5.16 -36.60 -36.56
CA ASP A 852 6.47 -35.96 -36.50
C ASP A 852 7.25 -35.74 -35.21
N SER A 853 8.42 -36.38 -35.26
CA SER A 853 9.60 -36.25 -34.43
C SER A 853 10.29 -34.91 -34.64
N GLY A 854 10.64 -34.22 -33.55
CA GLY A 854 11.48 -33.03 -33.59
C GLY A 854 12.15 -32.77 -32.25
N ASP A 855 13.44 -33.10 -32.17
CA ASP A 855 14.42 -32.71 -31.16
C ASP A 855 14.29 -31.25 -30.70
N VAL A 856 14.25 -31.01 -29.39
CA VAL A 856 15.04 -29.94 -28.75
C VAL A 856 15.46 -30.36 -27.35
N SER A 857 16.77 -30.29 -27.14
CA SER A 857 17.52 -30.67 -25.96
C SER A 857 17.57 -29.57 -24.88
N ALA A 858 17.82 -30.03 -23.66
CA ALA A 858 18.55 -29.35 -22.59
C ALA A 858 17.95 -28.08 -21.95
N ILE A 859 17.13 -28.29 -20.91
CA ILE A 859 17.14 -27.41 -19.72
C ILE A 859 17.21 -28.26 -18.45
N THR A 860 18.05 -27.78 -17.54
CA THR A 860 18.59 -28.32 -16.30
C THR A 860 17.64 -29.06 -15.36
N ARG A 861 18.14 -30.22 -14.91
CA ARG A 861 17.52 -31.19 -13.99
C ARG A 861 17.73 -30.75 -12.54
N GLU A 862 16.82 -29.96 -11.96
CA GLU A 862 16.72 -29.87 -10.50
C GLU A 862 15.97 -31.09 -9.95
N LYS A 863 16.67 -31.89 -9.16
CA LYS A 863 16.10 -33.04 -8.43
C LYS A 863 15.21 -32.53 -7.29
N SER A 864 13.94 -32.22 -7.56
CA SER A 864 12.90 -32.24 -6.53
C SER A 864 12.33 -33.65 -6.42
N GLY A 865 12.99 -34.48 -5.61
CA GLY A 865 12.45 -35.77 -5.21
C GLY A 865 11.28 -35.56 -4.25
N LYS A 866 10.09 -35.22 -4.78
CA LYS A 866 8.84 -35.38 -4.03
C LYS A 866 8.56 -36.87 -3.89
N LYS A 867 8.97 -37.44 -2.75
CA LYS A 867 8.43 -38.71 -2.25
C LYS A 867 6.91 -38.52 -2.21
N ALA A 868 6.17 -39.35 -2.95
CA ALA A 868 4.75 -39.51 -2.72
C ALA A 868 4.58 -40.04 -1.29
N ASP A 869 3.98 -39.22 -0.42
CA ASP A 869 3.72 -39.59 0.97
C ASP A 869 2.80 -40.82 0.99
N THR A 870 3.32 -41.94 1.47
CA THR A 870 2.51 -43.11 1.83
C THR A 870 1.42 -42.67 2.81
N PRO A 871 0.15 -43.07 2.60
CA PRO A 871 -0.96 -42.68 3.47
C PRO A 871 -0.67 -43.13 4.91
N ILE A 872 -0.70 -42.17 5.84
CA ILE A 872 -0.47 -42.40 7.27
C ILE A 872 -1.54 -43.37 7.79
N SER A 873 -1.11 -44.47 8.41
CA SER A 873 -2.03 -45.48 8.93
C SER A 873 -2.84 -44.95 10.12
N ARG A 874 -4.08 -45.43 10.30
CA ARG A 874 -4.98 -45.04 11.41
C ARG A 874 -4.32 -45.21 12.79
N ALA A 875 -3.51 -46.25 12.96
CA ALA A 875 -2.75 -46.50 14.19
C ALA A 875 -1.73 -45.39 14.52
N GLN A 876 -1.09 -44.80 13.51
CA GLN A 876 -0.14 -43.69 13.70
C GLN A 876 -0.86 -42.39 14.11
N ILE A 877 -2.08 -42.18 13.60
CA ILE A 877 -2.92 -41.02 13.97
C ILE A 877 -3.32 -41.13 15.44
N ASP A 878 -3.81 -42.29 15.85
CA ASP A 878 -4.16 -42.55 17.24
C ASP A 878 -2.96 -42.27 18.16
N GLU A 879 -1.77 -42.80 17.84
CA GLU A 879 -0.56 -42.57 18.64
C GLU A 879 -0.20 -41.09 18.79
N LYS A 880 -0.27 -40.30 17.71
CA LYS A 880 -0.05 -38.85 17.76
C LYS A 880 -1.06 -38.15 18.67
N ILE A 881 -2.35 -38.51 18.57
CA ILE A 881 -3.42 -37.95 19.41
C ILE A 881 -3.14 -38.22 20.90
N TYR A 882 -2.79 -39.45 21.27
CA TYR A 882 -2.50 -39.77 22.67
C TYR A 882 -1.23 -39.09 23.19
N LYS A 883 -0.20 -38.91 22.34
CA LYS A 883 0.97 -38.09 22.68
C LYS A 883 0.60 -36.63 22.91
N ALA A 884 -0.26 -36.05 22.07
CA ALA A 884 -0.77 -34.69 22.27
C ALA A 884 -1.57 -34.56 23.58
N VAL A 885 -2.44 -35.53 23.88
CA VAL A 885 -3.17 -35.59 25.16
C VAL A 885 -2.19 -35.61 26.33
N ALA A 886 -1.21 -36.51 26.33
CA ALA A 886 -0.21 -36.64 27.38
C ALA A 886 0.62 -35.36 27.59
N LEU A 887 1.12 -34.77 26.50
CA LEU A 887 1.91 -33.53 26.56
C LEU A 887 1.08 -32.34 27.07
N SER A 888 -0.17 -32.23 26.63
CA SER A 888 -1.07 -31.16 27.09
C SER A 888 -1.44 -31.31 28.58
N LEU A 889 -1.52 -32.54 29.11
CA LEU A 889 -1.69 -32.81 30.54
C LEU A 889 -0.43 -32.43 31.34
N ASN A 890 0.75 -32.83 30.85
CA ASN A 890 2.03 -32.47 31.46
C ASN A 890 2.19 -30.95 31.54
N TYR A 891 1.87 -30.24 30.46
CA TYR A 891 1.92 -28.78 30.41
C TYR A 891 1.08 -28.16 31.53
N GLU A 892 -0.19 -28.54 31.66
CA GLU A 892 -1.07 -27.93 32.66
C GLU A 892 -0.75 -28.30 34.11
N MET A 893 -0.35 -29.55 34.36
CA MET A 893 0.06 -29.97 35.69
C MET A 893 1.33 -29.24 36.13
N GLU A 894 2.33 -29.14 35.25
CA GLU A 894 3.55 -28.41 35.56
C GLU A 894 3.29 -26.92 35.75
N GLN A 895 2.39 -26.34 34.94
CA GLN A 895 1.99 -24.94 35.09
C GLN A 895 1.29 -24.68 36.45
N GLU A 896 0.42 -25.59 36.88
CA GLU A 896 -0.25 -25.54 38.19
C GLU A 896 0.78 -25.64 39.33
N ILE A 897 1.69 -26.63 39.27
CA ILE A 897 2.73 -26.85 40.29
C ILE A 897 3.69 -25.66 40.37
N SER A 898 4.21 -25.20 39.23
CA SER A 898 5.15 -24.08 39.17
C SER A 898 4.52 -22.82 39.74
N ARG A 899 3.26 -22.48 39.38
CA ARG A 899 2.57 -21.31 39.94
C ARG A 899 2.29 -21.42 41.42
N PHE A 900 1.80 -22.57 41.87
CA PHE A 900 1.54 -22.80 43.29
C PHE A 900 2.81 -22.59 44.11
N CYS A 901 3.97 -23.00 43.59
CA CYS A 901 5.26 -22.94 44.27
C CYS A 901 6.04 -21.63 44.12
N ALA A 902 5.78 -20.79 43.11
CA ALA A 902 6.64 -19.66 42.73
C ALA A 902 6.76 -18.55 43.80
N GLU A 903 5.72 -18.35 44.62
CA GLU A 903 5.61 -17.15 45.48
C GLU A 903 5.23 -17.47 46.93
N ALA A 904 5.61 -18.64 47.44
CA ALA A 904 5.31 -19.02 48.82
C ALA A 904 6.06 -18.11 49.82
N PRO A 905 5.35 -17.32 50.66
CA PRO A 905 6.00 -16.53 51.70
C PRO A 905 6.57 -17.43 52.80
N TRP A 906 7.44 -16.87 53.65
CA TRP A 906 7.98 -17.55 54.82
C TRP A 906 7.56 -16.84 56.11
N PRO A 907 6.88 -17.51 57.06
CA PRO A 907 6.34 -18.89 56.97
C PRO A 907 5.19 -19.01 55.95
N ASP A 908 5.00 -20.21 55.38
CA ASP A 908 3.92 -20.47 54.42
C ASP A 908 2.56 -20.52 55.16
N PRO A 909 1.57 -19.69 54.79
CA PRO A 909 0.26 -19.67 55.44
C PRO A 909 -0.59 -20.90 55.14
N ILE A 910 -0.27 -21.68 54.10
CA ILE A 910 -1.03 -22.87 53.72
C ILE A 910 -0.60 -24.04 54.61
N PRO A 911 -1.52 -24.67 55.38
CA PRO A 911 -1.20 -25.83 56.19
C PRO A 911 -0.61 -26.97 55.33
N GLU A 912 0.37 -27.69 55.87
CA GLU A 912 1.05 -28.78 55.16
C GLU A 912 0.06 -29.77 54.54
N ASN A 913 -0.91 -30.28 55.31
CA ASN A 913 -1.90 -31.25 54.84
C ASN A 913 -2.87 -30.70 53.77
N ASN A 914 -2.82 -29.40 53.48
CA ASN A 914 -3.70 -28.74 52.52
C ASN A 914 -3.04 -28.44 51.17
N CYS A 915 -1.73 -28.67 51.00
CA CYS A 915 -1.04 -28.33 49.75
C CYS A 915 -1.58 -29.07 48.53
N LEU A 916 -1.89 -30.38 48.62
CA LEU A 916 -2.41 -31.15 47.49
C LEU A 916 -3.82 -30.68 47.07
N TYR A 917 -4.66 -30.28 48.02
CA TYR A 917 -6.01 -29.77 47.73
C TYR A 917 -6.00 -28.47 46.92
N GLN A 918 -4.92 -27.70 47.01
CA GLN A 918 -4.77 -26.44 46.27
C GLN A 918 -4.38 -26.71 44.80
N VAL A 919 -3.73 -27.83 44.47
CA VAL A 919 -3.39 -28.21 43.09
C VAL A 919 -4.40 -29.19 42.51
N SER A 920 -5.61 -28.67 42.29
CA SER A 920 -6.80 -29.45 41.93
C SER A 920 -6.65 -30.32 40.67
N LYS A 921 -5.85 -29.91 39.66
CA LYS A 921 -5.65 -30.72 38.45
C LYS A 921 -4.77 -31.93 38.76
N VAL A 922 -3.69 -31.74 39.50
CA VAL A 922 -2.80 -32.84 39.93
C VAL A 922 -3.55 -33.85 40.81
N ASP A 923 -4.31 -33.37 41.81
CA ASP A 923 -5.11 -34.27 42.67
C ASP A 923 -6.17 -35.03 41.88
N TYR A 924 -6.87 -34.37 40.96
CA TYR A 924 -7.85 -35.01 40.08
C TYR A 924 -7.21 -36.07 39.17
N PHE A 925 -6.06 -35.73 38.55
CA PHE A 925 -5.33 -36.64 37.66
C PHE A 925 -4.96 -37.96 38.35
N LEU A 926 -4.51 -37.89 39.61
CA LEU A 926 -4.16 -39.06 40.42
C LEU A 926 -5.41 -39.79 40.94
N THR A 927 -6.47 -39.07 41.28
CA THR A 927 -7.68 -39.67 41.86
C THR A 927 -8.50 -40.46 40.82
N VAL A 928 -8.64 -39.98 39.59
CA VAL A 928 -9.44 -40.67 38.55
C VAL A 928 -8.92 -42.05 38.20
N ALA A 929 -7.60 -42.21 38.21
CA ALA A 929 -6.93 -43.46 37.92
C ALA A 929 -7.39 -44.62 38.82
N VAL A 930 -7.81 -44.33 40.07
CA VAL A 930 -8.20 -45.33 41.07
C VAL A 930 -9.40 -46.19 40.66
N ASN A 931 -10.18 -45.76 39.67
CA ASN A 931 -11.36 -46.50 39.19
C ASN A 931 -11.09 -47.44 38.00
N ALA A 932 -9.83 -47.63 37.59
CA ALA A 932 -9.46 -48.58 36.56
C ALA A 932 -9.37 -50.01 37.11
N SER A 933 -9.95 -51.00 36.42
CA SER A 933 -9.75 -52.43 36.72
C SER A 933 -8.26 -52.80 36.68
N LYS A 934 -7.86 -53.85 37.43
CA LYS A 934 -6.48 -54.37 37.46
C LYS A 934 -6.05 -54.83 36.06
N ALA A 935 -5.57 -53.89 35.26
CA ALA A 935 -5.16 -54.13 33.88
C ALA A 935 -3.78 -54.81 33.86
N GLU A 936 -3.59 -55.71 32.89
CA GLU A 936 -2.25 -56.19 32.57
C GLU A 936 -1.42 -55.04 31.97
N LEU A 937 -0.10 -55.11 32.14
CA LEU A 937 0.80 -54.05 31.68
C LEU A 937 0.67 -53.89 30.15
N PRO A 938 0.22 -52.74 29.62
CA PRO A 938 0.13 -52.54 28.18
C PRO A 938 1.53 -52.65 27.54
N SER A 939 1.60 -53.19 26.32
CA SER A 939 2.84 -53.27 25.55
C SER A 939 3.49 -51.89 25.33
N ASP A 940 2.68 -50.82 25.33
CA ASP A 940 3.09 -49.42 25.18
C ASP A 940 2.84 -48.59 26.46
N PHE A 941 3.43 -48.98 27.60
CA PHE A 941 3.34 -48.20 28.85
C PHE A 941 4.39 -47.07 28.94
N GLN A 942 5.17 -46.84 27.87
CA GLN A 942 6.22 -45.82 27.85
C GLN A 942 5.61 -44.42 27.97
N LEU A 943 4.52 -44.14 27.26
CA LEU A 943 3.80 -42.86 27.36
C LEU A 943 3.28 -42.57 28.78
N LEU A 944 2.85 -43.61 29.51
CA LEU A 944 2.45 -43.50 30.92
C LEU A 944 3.64 -43.12 31.81
N VAL A 945 4.77 -43.82 31.64
CA VAL A 945 6.00 -43.54 32.40
C VAL A 945 6.51 -42.12 32.12
N GLU A 946 6.47 -41.67 30.88
CA GLU A 946 6.88 -40.31 30.50
C GLU A 946 5.99 -39.24 31.12
N THR A 947 4.68 -39.43 31.09
CA THR A 947 3.71 -38.47 31.65
C THR A 947 3.84 -38.37 33.17
N LEU A 948 3.87 -39.51 33.86
CA LEU A 948 4.05 -39.51 35.31
C LEU A 948 5.47 -39.05 35.71
N GLY A 949 6.48 -39.34 34.87
CA GLY A 949 7.85 -38.90 35.05
C GLY A 949 7.97 -37.37 35.02
N CYS A 950 7.25 -36.71 34.10
CA CYS A 950 7.12 -35.25 34.07
C CYS A 950 6.54 -34.72 35.39
N LEU A 951 5.45 -35.31 35.88
CA LEU A 951 4.83 -34.90 37.15
C LEU A 951 5.82 -34.99 38.32
N VAL A 952 6.62 -36.07 38.39
CA VAL A 952 7.63 -36.24 39.44
C VAL A 952 8.80 -35.26 39.29
N ALA A 953 9.26 -35.02 38.06
CA ALA A 953 10.31 -34.03 37.81
C ALA A 953 9.88 -32.62 38.26
N GLY A 954 8.60 -32.27 38.07
CA GLY A 954 8.03 -30.98 38.46
C GLY A 954 8.02 -30.70 39.97
N ILE A 955 8.06 -31.73 40.81
CA ILE A 955 8.03 -31.59 42.27
C ILE A 955 9.39 -31.82 42.93
N GLU A 956 10.36 -32.33 42.18
CA GLU A 956 11.70 -32.59 42.67
C GLU A 956 12.64 -31.37 42.54
N PRO A 957 13.62 -31.22 43.44
CA PRO A 957 14.59 -30.13 43.36
C PRO A 957 15.52 -30.28 42.16
N VAL A 958 15.83 -29.16 41.52
CA VAL A 958 16.77 -29.06 40.40
C VAL A 958 18.17 -28.77 40.95
N GLY A 959 18.96 -29.83 41.13
CA GLY A 959 20.39 -29.75 41.48
C GLY A 959 20.72 -29.65 42.99
N ALA A 960 22.02 -29.85 43.30
CA ALA A 960 22.53 -29.91 44.66
C ALA A 960 22.30 -28.61 45.46
N GLY A 961 22.33 -27.45 44.80
CA GLY A 961 22.09 -26.15 45.45
C GLY A 961 20.65 -25.96 45.94
N GLN A 962 19.64 -26.30 45.12
CA GLN A 962 18.25 -26.29 45.57
C GLN A 962 17.99 -27.36 46.63
N TYR A 963 18.63 -28.53 46.50
CA TYR A 963 18.52 -29.60 47.48
C TYR A 963 19.10 -29.20 48.84
N ILE A 964 20.28 -28.55 48.87
CA ILE A 964 20.90 -28.02 50.08
C ILE A 964 20.06 -26.85 50.64
N GLY A 965 19.58 -25.94 49.80
CA GLY A 965 18.70 -24.84 50.21
C GLY A 965 17.33 -25.28 50.70
N GLN A 966 16.85 -26.46 50.30
CA GLN A 966 15.63 -27.10 50.85
C GLN A 966 15.92 -27.90 52.13
N LYS A 967 17.14 -28.41 52.32
CA LYS A 967 17.55 -29.15 53.54
C LYS A 967 18.05 -28.27 54.68
N MET A 968 18.74 -27.16 54.39
CA MET A 968 19.29 -26.24 55.40
C MET A 968 18.23 -25.28 55.96
N VAL A 969 17.20 -24.95 55.17
CA VAL A 969 16.00 -24.23 55.61
C VAL A 969 14.87 -25.27 55.66
N SER A 970 14.95 -26.20 56.63
CA SER A 970 14.21 -27.48 56.62
C SER A 970 12.72 -27.41 56.91
N TYR A 971 12.14 -26.22 57.10
CA TYR A 971 10.70 -26.06 57.27
C TYR A 971 10.19 -25.01 56.27
N GLY A 972 9.07 -25.34 55.62
CA GLY A 972 8.16 -24.54 54.77
C GLY A 972 8.69 -23.85 53.51
N LYS A 973 9.23 -24.66 52.60
CA LYS A 973 8.96 -24.44 51.17
C LYS A 973 7.80 -25.32 50.74
N ARG A 974 6.68 -24.68 50.34
CA ARG A 974 5.46 -25.25 49.76
C ARG A 974 5.66 -26.49 48.86
N ARG A 975 6.70 -26.45 48.01
CA ARG A 975 7.09 -27.53 47.09
C ARG A 975 7.46 -28.83 47.81
N SER A 976 8.11 -28.76 48.98
CA SER A 976 8.51 -29.94 49.77
C SER A 976 7.31 -30.69 50.35
N HIS A 977 6.35 -29.96 50.92
CA HIS A 977 5.09 -30.53 51.44
C HIS A 977 4.27 -31.14 50.31
N LEU A 978 4.15 -30.43 49.19
CA LEU A 978 3.44 -30.91 48.01
C LEU A 978 4.08 -32.20 47.46
N ARG A 979 5.42 -32.26 47.41
CA ARG A 979 6.15 -33.44 46.95
C ARG A 979 5.83 -34.69 47.77
N LEU A 980 5.80 -34.60 49.09
CA LEU A 980 5.49 -35.74 49.97
C LEU A 980 4.06 -36.25 49.72
N GLN A 981 3.10 -35.35 49.57
CA GLN A 981 1.70 -35.71 49.30
C GLN A 981 1.50 -36.33 47.92
N ILE A 982 2.11 -35.76 46.87
CA ILE A 982 2.02 -36.32 45.52
C ILE A 982 2.64 -37.71 45.47
N PHE A 983 3.80 -37.95 46.09
CA PHE A 983 4.40 -39.29 46.12
C PHE A 983 3.51 -40.30 46.85
N ALA A 984 2.92 -39.93 47.99
CA ALA A 984 1.99 -40.81 48.71
C ALA A 984 0.77 -41.14 47.86
N LYS A 985 0.13 -40.13 47.25
CA LYS A 985 -1.05 -40.30 46.40
C LYS A 985 -0.74 -41.10 45.12
N LEU A 986 0.40 -40.85 44.49
CA LEU A 986 0.86 -41.59 43.30
C LEU A 986 1.10 -43.07 43.61
N ASP A 987 1.67 -43.40 44.77
CA ASP A 987 1.87 -44.79 45.19
C ASP A 987 0.53 -45.53 45.38
N VAL A 988 -0.43 -44.89 46.04
CA VAL A 988 -1.81 -45.40 46.17
C VAL A 988 -2.45 -45.61 44.79
N THR A 989 -2.30 -44.62 43.91
CA THR A 989 -2.85 -44.64 42.56
C THR A 989 -2.30 -45.82 41.75
N LEU A 990 -0.98 -45.98 41.68
CA LEU A 990 -0.36 -47.07 40.92
C LEU A 990 -0.76 -48.45 41.44
N ARG A 991 -0.88 -48.62 42.77
CA ARG A 991 -1.33 -49.88 43.39
C ARG A 991 -2.81 -50.18 43.16
N SER A 992 -3.62 -49.16 42.91
CA SER A 992 -5.04 -49.34 42.58
C SER A 992 -5.25 -49.78 41.14
N VAL A 993 -4.45 -49.28 40.19
CA VAL A 993 -4.54 -49.62 38.76
C VAL A 993 -3.82 -50.92 38.42
N TYR A 994 -2.66 -51.17 39.04
CA TYR A 994 -1.75 -52.25 38.66
C TYR A 994 -1.44 -53.19 39.82
N ALA A 995 -1.14 -54.45 39.49
CA ALA A 995 -0.59 -55.40 40.46
C ALA A 995 0.71 -54.86 41.09
N GLU A 996 0.96 -55.20 42.36
CA GLU A 996 2.06 -54.63 43.16
C GLU A 996 3.45 -54.72 42.47
N LYS A 997 3.76 -55.87 41.86
CA LYS A 997 5.02 -56.07 41.11
C LYS A 997 5.13 -55.12 39.91
N VAL A 998 4.02 -54.86 39.24
CA VAL A 998 3.93 -53.97 38.08
C VAL A 998 4.02 -52.50 38.54
N ALA A 999 3.28 -52.13 39.58
CA ALA A 999 3.36 -50.80 40.19
C ALA A 999 4.80 -50.47 40.64
N ALA A 1000 5.49 -51.40 41.31
CA ALA A 1000 6.90 -51.23 41.71
C ALA A 1000 7.86 -51.10 40.50
N LYS A 1001 7.58 -51.80 39.39
CA LYS A 1001 8.35 -51.68 38.14
C LYS A 1001 8.13 -50.31 37.49
N ILE A 1002 6.88 -49.84 37.41
CA ILE A 1002 6.53 -48.52 36.90
C ILE A 1002 7.19 -47.43 37.74
N LYS A 1003 7.09 -47.52 39.07
CA LYS A 1003 7.72 -46.56 40.00
C LYS A 1003 9.24 -46.46 39.81
N ARG A 1004 9.95 -47.58 39.61
CA ARG A 1004 11.40 -47.54 39.31
C ARG A 1004 11.71 -46.86 37.99
N LYS A 1005 10.90 -47.11 36.95
CA LYS A 1005 11.08 -46.47 35.63
C LYS A 1005 10.74 -44.98 35.65
N LEU A 1006 9.70 -44.61 36.38
CA LEU A 1006 9.28 -43.24 36.65
C LEU A 1006 10.41 -42.41 37.24
N MET A 1007 11.08 -42.90 38.30
CA MET A 1007 12.20 -42.18 38.92
C MET A 1007 13.35 -41.97 37.93
N ARG A 1008 13.65 -42.98 37.10
CA ARG A 1008 14.66 -42.85 36.03
C ARG A 1008 14.28 -41.82 34.97
N GLU A 1009 13.01 -41.79 34.56
CA GLU A 1009 12.52 -40.80 33.59
C GLU A 1009 12.50 -39.39 34.20
N SER A 1010 12.16 -39.24 35.48
CA SER A 1010 12.30 -37.96 36.21
C SER A 1010 13.74 -37.46 36.19
N ASP A 1011 14.70 -38.31 36.53
CA ASP A 1011 16.13 -37.93 36.52
C ASP A 1011 16.62 -37.58 35.10
N LYS A 1012 16.16 -38.30 34.07
CA LYS A 1012 16.41 -37.97 32.67
C LYS A 1012 15.86 -36.59 32.32
N LEU A 1013 14.61 -36.29 32.68
CA LEU A 1013 13.98 -34.99 32.42
C LEU A 1013 14.72 -33.84 33.12
N LYS A 1014 15.20 -34.03 34.34
CA LYS A 1014 16.04 -33.04 35.03
C LYS A 1014 17.37 -32.81 34.32
N ASN A 1015 17.99 -33.87 33.80
CA ASN A 1015 19.20 -33.74 32.99
C ASN A 1015 18.90 -32.95 31.71
N ASP A 1016 17.74 -33.18 31.09
CA ASP A 1016 17.30 -32.44 29.91
C ASP A 1016 16.99 -30.97 30.23
N MET A 1017 16.43 -30.66 31.40
CA MET A 1017 16.28 -29.28 31.87
C MET A 1017 17.64 -28.56 31.89
N GLY A 1018 18.69 -29.21 32.38
CA GLY A 1018 20.05 -28.66 32.38
C GLY A 1018 20.60 -28.31 31.00
N LYS A 1019 20.04 -28.87 29.92
CA LYS A 1019 20.39 -28.60 28.52
C LYS A 1019 19.57 -27.47 27.89
N THR A 1020 18.47 -27.04 28.53
CA THR A 1020 17.65 -25.93 28.05
C THR A 1020 18.16 -24.59 28.56
N GLU A 1021 17.95 -23.51 27.80
CA GLU A 1021 18.39 -22.16 28.17
C GLU A 1021 17.77 -21.68 29.49
N GLU A 1022 16.46 -21.88 29.67
CA GLU A 1022 15.71 -21.46 30.86
C GLU A 1022 15.86 -22.40 32.05
N LYS A 1023 16.40 -23.61 31.83
CA LYS A 1023 16.54 -24.67 32.85
C LYS A 1023 15.24 -25.02 33.57
N THR A 1024 14.10 -24.91 32.89
CA THR A 1024 12.76 -25.22 33.43
C THR A 1024 12.20 -26.50 32.80
N LEU A 1025 11.37 -27.24 33.56
CA LEU A 1025 10.65 -28.39 33.02
C LEU A 1025 9.64 -27.96 31.95
N MET A 1026 9.05 -26.77 32.13
CA MET A 1026 8.16 -26.18 31.14
C MET A 1026 8.81 -26.07 29.77
N LYS A 1027 10.06 -25.61 29.67
CA LYS A 1027 10.79 -25.53 28.40
C LYS A 1027 11.00 -26.89 27.76
N VAL A 1028 11.30 -27.92 28.56
CA VAL A 1028 11.41 -29.31 28.07
C VAL A 1028 10.08 -29.81 27.51
N ILE A 1029 8.96 -29.53 28.19
CA ILE A 1029 7.61 -29.87 27.70
C ILE A 1029 7.31 -29.13 26.39
N MET A 1030 7.63 -27.84 26.31
CA MET A 1030 7.44 -27.05 25.06
C MET A 1030 8.29 -27.58 23.92
N ASN A 1031 9.55 -27.98 24.16
CA ASN A 1031 10.39 -28.60 23.14
C ASN A 1031 9.82 -29.94 22.66
N LYS A 1032 9.24 -30.74 23.57
CA LYS A 1032 8.52 -31.97 23.21
C LYS A 1032 7.25 -31.69 22.41
N CYS A 1033 6.52 -30.62 22.73
CA CYS A 1033 5.38 -30.19 21.93
C CYS A 1033 5.84 -29.79 20.52
N GLY A 1034 6.91 -28.99 20.40
CA GLY A 1034 7.44 -28.61 19.10
C GLY A 1034 7.97 -29.78 18.26
N ALA A 1035 8.56 -30.80 18.92
CA ALA A 1035 8.95 -32.03 18.25
C ALA A 1035 7.73 -32.87 17.78
N LEU A 1036 6.60 -32.82 18.48
CA LEU A 1036 5.37 -33.49 18.04
C LEU A 1036 4.75 -32.76 16.84
N THR A 1037 4.82 -31.43 16.83
CA THR A 1037 4.16 -30.59 15.81
C THR A 1037 5.04 -30.28 14.60
N ASN A 1038 6.32 -30.65 14.64
CA ASN A 1038 7.36 -30.20 13.69
C ASN A 1038 7.47 -28.67 13.59
N GLU A 1039 7.04 -27.96 14.62
CA GLU A 1039 6.99 -26.50 14.64
C GLU A 1039 7.63 -25.98 15.93
N ASN A 1040 8.28 -24.82 15.86
CA ASN A 1040 8.79 -24.21 17.07
C ASN A 1040 7.64 -23.57 17.86
N PHE A 1041 7.17 -24.28 18.88
CA PHE A 1041 6.09 -23.82 19.75
C PHE A 1041 6.43 -22.49 20.46
N ALA A 1042 7.72 -22.17 20.63
CA ALA A 1042 8.17 -20.91 21.22
C ALA A 1042 8.16 -19.74 20.23
N SER A 1043 8.17 -19.99 18.92
CA SER A 1043 8.04 -18.94 17.91
C SER A 1043 6.58 -18.63 17.56
N HIS A 1044 5.65 -19.49 17.95
CA HIS A 1044 4.23 -19.26 17.76
C HIS A 1044 3.74 -18.29 18.82
N GLN A 1045 3.28 -17.14 18.38
CA GLN A 1045 2.55 -16.24 19.24
C GLN A 1045 1.21 -16.93 19.54
N PHE A 1046 0.98 -17.32 20.78
CA PHE A 1046 -0.36 -17.60 21.28
C PHE A 1046 -0.48 -16.94 22.65
N LEU A 1047 -1.62 -16.31 22.91
CA LEU A 1047 -1.92 -15.68 24.17
C LEU A 1047 -2.71 -16.68 25.02
N ASP A 1048 -2.11 -17.18 26.08
CA ASP A 1048 -2.82 -18.03 27.06
C ASP A 1048 -3.13 -17.20 28.31
N ALA A 1049 -4.42 -17.04 28.61
CA ALA A 1049 -4.89 -16.32 29.80
C ALA A 1049 -4.35 -16.91 31.09
N SER A 1050 -4.05 -18.21 31.11
CA SER A 1050 -3.41 -18.85 32.24
C SER A 1050 -1.98 -18.30 32.40
N ALA A 1051 -1.23 -18.11 31.31
CA ALA A 1051 0.16 -17.63 31.28
C ALA A 1051 0.35 -16.17 31.72
N ALA A 1052 -0.71 -15.34 31.73
CA ALA A 1052 -0.61 -13.98 32.22
C ALA A 1052 -0.15 -13.92 33.70
N GLU A 1053 0.95 -13.21 33.96
CA GLU A 1053 1.60 -13.10 35.28
C GLU A 1053 0.80 -12.30 36.32
N GLY A 1054 -0.38 -11.78 35.96
CA GLY A 1054 -1.21 -10.94 36.82
C GLY A 1054 -1.45 -11.55 38.21
N LYS A 1055 -0.93 -10.86 39.23
CA LYS A 1055 -1.26 -11.04 40.67
C LYS A 1055 -2.63 -10.46 40.96
N SER A 1056 -3.15 -10.69 42.16
CA SER A 1056 -4.35 -9.97 42.60
C SER A 1056 -4.10 -8.46 42.57
N GLU A 1057 -5.01 -7.71 41.96
CA GLU A 1057 -4.86 -6.27 41.75
C GLU A 1057 -5.57 -5.50 42.86
N ALA A 1058 -4.88 -4.50 43.42
CA ALA A 1058 -5.46 -3.53 44.35
C ALA A 1058 -5.79 -2.24 43.58
N TRP A 1059 -7.05 -2.08 43.18
CA TRP A 1059 -7.50 -0.94 42.40
C TRP A 1059 -7.76 0.28 43.27
N ALA A 1060 -7.50 1.45 42.71
CA ALA A 1060 -8.09 2.67 43.22
C ALA A 1060 -9.61 2.68 42.96
N GLU A 1061 -10.38 3.37 43.81
CA GLU A 1061 -11.83 3.53 43.63
C GLU A 1061 -12.18 4.09 42.23
N GLN A 1062 -11.42 5.08 41.76
CA GLN A 1062 -11.59 5.67 40.43
C GLN A 1062 -11.25 4.68 39.31
N GLU A 1063 -10.22 3.84 39.48
CA GLU A 1063 -9.85 2.83 38.49
C GLU A 1063 -10.95 1.78 38.35
N ALA A 1064 -11.49 1.30 39.48
CA ALA A 1064 -12.60 0.36 39.50
C ALA A 1064 -13.84 0.95 38.80
N ALA A 1065 -14.16 2.22 39.06
CA ALA A 1065 -15.25 2.93 38.39
C ALA A 1065 -15.01 3.04 36.87
N THR A 1066 -13.82 3.45 36.44
CA THR A 1066 -13.47 3.53 35.00
C THR A 1066 -13.63 2.17 34.31
N ARG A 1067 -13.15 1.08 34.90
CA ARG A 1067 -13.29 -0.26 34.31
C ARG A 1067 -14.75 -0.69 34.21
N MET A 1068 -15.58 -0.39 35.21
CA MET A 1068 -17.03 -0.65 35.17
C MET A 1068 -17.71 0.15 34.05
N THR A 1069 -17.36 1.43 33.88
CA THR A 1069 -17.87 2.25 32.78
C THR A 1069 -17.48 1.68 31.42
N ASN A 1070 -16.20 1.37 31.21
CA ASN A 1070 -15.72 0.77 29.96
C ASN A 1070 -16.42 -0.56 29.64
N HIS A 1071 -16.68 -1.38 30.66
CA HIS A 1071 -17.42 -2.62 30.50
C HIS A 1071 -18.89 -2.38 30.10
N ALA A 1072 -19.56 -1.40 30.72
CA ALA A 1072 -20.93 -1.03 30.36
C ALA A 1072 -21.04 -0.46 28.94
N GLU A 1073 -20.04 0.31 28.50
CA GLU A 1073 -19.93 0.79 27.11
C GLU A 1073 -19.76 -0.37 26.13
N LEU A 1074 -18.91 -1.35 26.46
CA LEU A 1074 -18.75 -2.58 25.66
C LEU A 1074 -20.07 -3.34 25.54
N LEU A 1075 -20.80 -3.56 26.64
CA LEU A 1075 -22.09 -4.24 26.62
C LEU A 1075 -23.14 -3.47 25.80
N THR A 1076 -23.12 -2.14 25.88
CA THR A 1076 -24.00 -1.29 25.06
C THR A 1076 -23.69 -1.49 23.59
N LYS A 1077 -22.41 -1.52 23.20
CA LYS A 1077 -22.00 -1.77 21.82
C LYS A 1077 -22.44 -3.16 21.34
N ILE A 1078 -22.20 -4.22 22.13
CA ILE A 1078 -22.64 -5.58 21.80
C ILE A 1078 -24.15 -5.59 21.55
N ARG A 1079 -24.95 -4.99 22.45
CA ARG A 1079 -26.40 -4.93 22.29
C ARG A 1079 -26.86 -4.17 21.03
N MET A 1080 -26.15 -3.12 20.64
CA MET A 1080 -26.46 -2.39 19.40
C MET A 1080 -26.15 -3.23 18.16
N ASP A 1081 -25.02 -3.94 18.15
CA ASP A 1081 -24.67 -4.89 17.09
C ASP A 1081 -25.71 -6.03 16.99
N GLU A 1082 -26.16 -6.57 18.13
CA GLU A 1082 -27.22 -7.59 18.21
C GLU A 1082 -28.58 -7.11 17.66
N LEU A 1083 -28.99 -5.88 17.99
CA LEU A 1083 -30.24 -5.29 17.48
C LEU A 1083 -30.16 -5.06 15.98
N TYR A 1084 -29.03 -4.55 15.49
CA TYR A 1084 -28.83 -4.28 14.09
C TYR A 1084 -28.79 -5.56 13.25
N SER A 1085 -28.02 -6.57 13.66
CA SER A 1085 -27.96 -7.84 12.93
C SER A 1085 -29.33 -8.51 12.86
N ARG A 1086 -30.13 -8.43 13.93
CA ARG A 1086 -31.52 -8.89 13.93
C ARG A 1086 -32.38 -8.16 12.90
N GLU A 1087 -32.30 -6.83 12.86
CA GLU A 1087 -33.06 -6.02 11.88
C GLU A 1087 -32.67 -6.38 10.43
N ILE A 1088 -31.38 -6.59 10.14
CA ILE A 1088 -30.92 -6.98 8.80
C ILE A 1088 -31.37 -8.41 8.45
N LEU A 1089 -31.26 -9.35 9.38
CA LEU A 1089 -31.71 -10.73 9.18
C LEU A 1089 -33.21 -10.80 8.92
N GLU A 1090 -34.03 -10.04 9.65
CA GLU A 1090 -35.49 -9.94 9.43
C GLU A 1090 -35.84 -9.38 8.04
N LYS A 1091 -35.00 -8.48 7.49
CA LYS A 1091 -35.20 -7.92 6.15
C LYS A 1091 -34.74 -8.86 5.04
N MET A 1092 -33.63 -9.57 5.24
CA MET A 1092 -32.96 -10.33 4.17
C MET A 1092 -33.30 -11.82 4.15
N VAL A 1093 -33.76 -12.39 5.26
CA VAL A 1093 -34.08 -13.81 5.41
C VAL A 1093 -35.55 -13.97 5.76
N ARG A 1094 -36.28 -14.70 4.91
CA ARG A 1094 -37.58 -15.25 5.31
C ARG A 1094 -37.33 -16.68 5.77
N MET A 1095 -37.51 -16.90 7.08
CA MET A 1095 -37.34 -18.20 7.73
C MET A 1095 -38.46 -19.17 7.37
#